data_AF-A0A523U8T5-F1
#
_entry.id   AF-A0A523U8T5-F1
#
_cell.length_a   1.000
_cell.length_b   1.000
_cell.length_c   1.000
_cell.angle_alpha   90.00
_cell.angle_beta   90.00
_cell.angle_gamma   90.00
#
_symmetry.space_group_name_H-M   'P 1'
#
loop_
_entity.id
_entity.type
_entity.pdbx_description
1 polymer ?
#
loop_
_entity_poly.entity_id
_entity_poly.type
_entity_poly.pdbx_seq_one_letter_code
_entity_poly.pdbx_strand_id
1 'polypeptide(L)'
;MSLYIDGIISGLDTTSIINELLALKRKPIKMLEIKVAIAGGKKDAYLEIANRLLELRGRSVNLANPDRLMGSTISSSDTGVLTVSGDPAAAAGTHLIRVGRLAQNEQRVSSGFASTSEIGLPTGTLTIELGGGFVENPTRLSELNGGQGVEAGSIRITDTTNASATVDLSMALDTSDVIKAINNAGIGVEASVRGGAFVLKDTTGVVGNIVVAEIGGGTTATDLGIEGNSGGTDTLTGGVVRTVSASTRISDLNDGRGVREIAGDDLTITAQAATFSLDISFAETLGDVVDLINNDIANGGQVTASIGPRGINLVDNGWIGGAFSVASIGGSDTALDLGIEQSVTAANINGEDIISGLESVLLSSLNGGSGIGRGTIDITDRSGAMDTVDLTDAATIDEVIARINEASVAITASVNPSGDGILLTDTSGGAGAFIVVDNSATAAADLGINTGVLGVNQDEIDSDDLNFQYISRATRLDSLNGGQGAQAGKIQITDGAGTSVTIDLSQADDDTIADVIDEINGVGTNIIASINAAGNGILLTDTSGSGVMTIAEVDGGRTARDLNIAGSSSSGTLDGSFEFSVDIDATDNLLSVQQKINALGISVTASIFSDGSATDPFHLALMGDVSGSQARVLVNGLDAGVDFTRTSAARDAVLRYGDSLPSSLLISKSTNIINDLVEGLTITLKSVSDTPVTIGITRDATQAVAKVQDFVNVLNEVLEMLDGLSVFDIDPAKRGILQGETTVRRIVRELQRAILNPTSETGGSYTLASQIGIRIGTDGRLTFDSAKFTAAVEDDPESVLKFFSATRNLEQMVKLEDFADGDGVEILPGVADFKVTRKDGVQLIVDLTGAITLADVLDMINNHVNNADGKLVAGIAADGKRLQITDTTGGGGDLSVTAMNGSHAFADLGLNLFTSGTKIIGSEITLTDPPGIGHRLVSVLDFLTDVDSGTIAHRTETLDSDVARYEESIEKYESRLAREEERLRRQFTMLEQMMGEHQNTLLQLNSTLSAMTDMLRSNR
;
A
#
# COMPACT_ATOMS: atom_id res chain seq x y z
N MET A 1 52.05 -15.76 -60.73
CA MET A 1 51.47 -16.90 -61.46
C MET A 1 52.40 -17.21 -62.64
N SER A 2 53.32 -18.16 -62.46
CA SER A 2 54.18 -18.62 -63.56
C SER A 2 53.37 -19.61 -64.39
N LEU A 3 53.32 -19.42 -65.72
CA LEU A 3 52.58 -20.27 -66.64
C LEU A 3 53.41 -21.55 -66.84
N TYR A 4 53.09 -22.60 -66.09
CA TYR A 4 53.73 -23.92 -66.25
C TYR A 4 53.06 -24.62 -67.43
N ILE A 5 53.80 -24.88 -68.51
CA ILE A 5 53.30 -25.58 -69.68
C ILE A 5 53.58 -27.07 -69.50
N ASP A 6 52.52 -27.86 -69.46
CA ASP A 6 52.50 -29.29 -69.13
C ASP A 6 52.94 -30.18 -70.31
N GLY A 7 53.60 -31.30 -70.02
CA GLY A 7 53.75 -32.45 -70.92
C GLY A 7 54.41 -32.25 -72.29
N ILE A 8 55.12 -31.15 -72.57
CA ILE A 8 55.70 -30.90 -73.92
C ILE A 8 56.72 -31.97 -74.33
N ILE A 9 57.48 -32.51 -73.38
CA ILE A 9 58.63 -33.39 -73.65
C ILE A 9 58.27 -34.87 -73.37
N SER A 10 57.49 -35.13 -72.31
CA SER A 10 57.18 -36.47 -71.84
C SER A 10 55.89 -37.08 -72.42
N GLY A 11 54.94 -36.25 -72.85
CA GLY A 11 53.57 -36.68 -73.16
C GLY A 11 52.73 -37.14 -71.96
N LEU A 12 53.22 -36.96 -70.72
CA LEU A 12 52.51 -37.30 -69.49
C LEU A 12 51.71 -36.10 -68.96
N ASP A 13 50.47 -36.33 -68.57
CA ASP A 13 49.64 -35.33 -67.86
C ASP A 13 50.08 -35.26 -66.39
N THR A 14 51.15 -34.50 -66.16
CA THR A 14 51.76 -34.40 -64.83
C THR A 14 50.84 -33.73 -63.83
N THR A 15 49.98 -32.81 -64.29
CA THR A 15 48.97 -32.15 -63.46
C THR A 15 47.94 -33.13 -62.93
N SER A 16 47.40 -34.02 -63.78
CA SER A 16 46.44 -35.05 -63.38
C SER A 16 47.03 -36.04 -62.39
N ILE A 17 48.27 -36.52 -62.63
CA ILE A 17 48.96 -37.46 -61.73
C ILE A 17 49.22 -36.82 -60.35
N ILE A 18 49.67 -35.56 -60.31
CA ILE A 18 49.85 -34.83 -59.05
C ILE A 18 48.50 -34.69 -58.33
N ASN A 19 47.43 -34.36 -59.03
CA ASN A 19 46.10 -34.22 -58.45
C ASN A 19 45.55 -35.55 -57.89
N GLU A 20 45.75 -36.68 -58.58
CA GLU A 20 45.36 -38.01 -58.07
C GLU A 20 46.16 -38.42 -56.83
N LEU A 21 47.47 -38.14 -56.81
CA LEU A 21 48.32 -38.37 -55.63
C LEU A 21 47.91 -37.50 -54.45
N LEU A 22 47.62 -36.22 -54.69
CA LEU A 22 47.12 -35.29 -53.66
C LEU A 22 45.72 -35.69 -53.19
N ALA A 23 44.84 -36.20 -54.06
CA ALA A 23 43.52 -36.70 -53.68
C ALA A 23 43.59 -37.89 -52.73
N LEU A 24 44.53 -38.82 -52.94
CA LEU A 24 44.77 -39.92 -52.01
C LEU A 24 45.31 -39.41 -50.66
N LYS A 25 46.20 -38.42 -50.69
CA LYS A 25 46.78 -37.79 -49.49
C LYS A 25 45.80 -36.88 -48.74
N ARG A 26 44.68 -36.46 -49.37
CA ARG A 26 43.57 -35.72 -48.74
C ARG A 26 42.59 -36.59 -47.92
N LYS A 27 42.68 -37.92 -47.99
CA LYS A 27 41.77 -38.82 -47.23
C LYS A 27 41.72 -38.51 -45.72
N PRO A 28 42.85 -38.26 -45.01
CA PRO A 28 42.82 -37.90 -43.59
C PRO A 28 42.08 -36.59 -43.31
N ILE A 29 42.20 -35.59 -44.20
CA ILE A 29 41.48 -34.31 -44.08
C ILE A 29 39.99 -34.55 -44.18
N LYS A 30 39.52 -35.28 -45.21
CA LYS A 30 38.10 -35.64 -45.35
C LYS A 30 37.54 -36.37 -44.13
N MET A 31 38.33 -37.25 -43.53
CA MET A 31 37.91 -37.95 -42.30
C MET A 31 37.81 -37.00 -41.10
N LEU A 32 38.65 -35.97 -41.01
CA LEU A 32 38.56 -34.94 -39.97
C LEU A 32 37.40 -33.97 -40.23
N GLU A 33 37.14 -33.57 -41.48
CA GLU A 33 35.97 -32.77 -41.86
C GLU A 33 34.67 -33.47 -41.47
N ILE A 34 34.58 -34.79 -41.69
CA ILE A 34 33.44 -35.60 -41.24
C ILE A 34 33.34 -35.58 -39.71
N LYS A 35 34.46 -35.64 -38.97
CA LYS A 35 34.45 -35.55 -37.51
C LYS A 35 34.00 -34.18 -37.00
N VAL A 36 34.41 -33.10 -37.66
CA VAL A 36 33.94 -31.73 -37.36
C VAL A 36 32.43 -31.66 -37.56
N ALA A 37 31.92 -32.12 -38.71
CA ALA A 37 30.48 -32.10 -38.99
C ALA A 37 29.67 -32.94 -37.98
N ILE A 38 30.19 -34.11 -37.56
CA ILE A 38 29.55 -34.94 -36.53
C ILE A 38 29.58 -34.23 -35.17
N ALA A 39 30.72 -33.68 -34.75
CA ALA A 39 30.84 -33.01 -33.45
C ALA A 39 29.97 -31.74 -33.39
N GLY A 40 29.93 -30.95 -34.46
CA GLY A 40 29.04 -29.80 -34.63
C GLY A 40 27.56 -30.21 -34.58
N GLY A 41 27.16 -31.22 -35.35
CA GLY A 41 25.77 -31.72 -35.33
C GLY A 41 25.34 -32.28 -33.96
N LYS A 42 26.27 -32.88 -33.20
CA LYS A 42 26.01 -33.29 -31.81
C LYS A 42 25.84 -32.08 -30.88
N LYS A 43 26.66 -31.04 -31.02
CA LYS A 43 26.54 -29.80 -30.24
C LYS A 43 25.18 -29.14 -30.49
N ASP A 44 24.79 -28.99 -31.75
CA ASP A 44 23.49 -28.41 -32.11
C ASP A 44 22.33 -29.21 -31.51
N ALA A 45 22.42 -30.55 -31.52
CA ALA A 45 21.43 -31.41 -30.88
C ALA A 45 21.38 -31.23 -29.35
N TYR A 46 22.52 -31.01 -28.68
CA TYR A 46 22.56 -30.72 -27.24
C TYR A 46 21.98 -29.34 -26.90
N LEU A 47 22.21 -28.32 -27.74
CA LEU A 47 21.60 -26.99 -27.58
C LEU A 47 20.07 -27.04 -27.79
N GLU A 48 19.61 -27.83 -28.75
CA GLU A 48 18.19 -28.08 -28.98
C GLU A 48 17.54 -28.76 -27.76
N ILE A 49 18.22 -29.77 -27.16
CA ILE A 49 17.80 -30.40 -25.91
C ILE A 49 17.72 -29.36 -24.78
N ALA A 50 18.75 -28.51 -24.61
CA ALA A 50 18.75 -27.49 -23.56
C ALA A 50 17.55 -26.54 -23.67
N ASN A 51 17.23 -26.08 -24.88
CA ASN A 51 16.08 -25.21 -25.12
C ASN A 51 14.75 -25.87 -24.72
N ARG A 52 14.57 -27.16 -25.01
CA ARG A 52 13.33 -27.87 -24.61
C ARG A 52 13.28 -28.18 -23.12
N LEU A 53 14.43 -28.42 -22.47
CA LEU A 53 14.50 -28.56 -21.02
C LEU A 53 14.19 -27.23 -20.30
N LEU A 54 14.60 -26.08 -20.86
CA LEU A 54 14.21 -24.76 -20.34
C LEU A 54 12.71 -24.49 -20.47
N GLU A 55 12.06 -24.95 -21.54
CA GLU A 55 10.61 -24.88 -21.68
C GLU A 55 9.90 -25.76 -20.62
N LEU A 56 10.36 -27.00 -20.46
CA LEU A 56 9.87 -27.92 -19.43
C LEU A 56 10.05 -27.34 -18.02
N ARG A 57 11.14 -26.60 -17.78
CA ARG A 57 11.39 -25.89 -16.52
C ARG A 57 10.32 -24.85 -16.27
N GLY A 58 9.97 -24.04 -17.27
CA GLY A 58 8.88 -23.06 -17.15
C GLY A 58 7.54 -23.69 -16.76
N ARG A 59 7.21 -24.88 -17.29
CA ARG A 59 6.01 -25.64 -16.88
C ARG A 59 6.14 -26.18 -15.46
N SER A 60 7.31 -26.70 -15.09
CA SER A 60 7.58 -27.26 -13.76
C SER A 60 7.52 -26.19 -12.66
N VAL A 61 7.92 -24.94 -12.93
CA VAL A 61 7.76 -23.81 -12.01
C VAL A 61 6.29 -23.51 -11.70
N ASN A 62 5.39 -23.66 -12.68
CA ASN A 62 3.95 -23.49 -12.41
C ASN A 62 3.42 -24.57 -11.47
N LEU A 63 3.92 -25.81 -11.57
CA LEU A 63 3.56 -26.89 -10.65
C LEU A 63 4.15 -26.68 -9.25
N ALA A 64 5.36 -26.10 -9.19
CA ALA A 64 6.05 -25.82 -7.94
C ALA A 64 5.39 -24.69 -7.13
N ASN A 65 4.59 -23.82 -7.75
CA ASN A 65 3.94 -22.72 -7.07
C ASN A 65 2.44 -23.02 -6.86
N PRO A 66 1.95 -23.09 -5.60
CA PRO A 66 0.56 -23.44 -5.31
C PRO A 66 -0.47 -22.54 -6.03
N ASP A 67 -0.24 -21.23 -6.05
CA ASP A 67 -1.17 -20.25 -6.61
C ASP A 67 -1.20 -20.29 -8.15
N ARG A 68 -0.08 -20.67 -8.77
CA ARG A 68 0.01 -20.86 -10.23
C ARG A 68 -0.53 -22.21 -10.69
N LEU A 69 -0.52 -23.21 -9.80
CA LEU A 69 -1.08 -24.53 -10.03
C LEU A 69 -2.60 -24.52 -9.87
N MET A 70 -3.09 -23.96 -8.76
CA MET A 70 -4.50 -23.93 -8.36
C MET A 70 -4.88 -22.55 -7.84
N GLY A 71 -5.09 -21.61 -8.77
CA GLY A 71 -5.65 -20.31 -8.44
C GLY A 71 -7.07 -20.39 -7.89
N SER A 72 -7.45 -19.41 -7.09
CA SER A 72 -8.81 -19.24 -6.59
C SER A 72 -9.73 -18.62 -7.65
N THR A 73 -10.93 -19.19 -7.82
CA THR A 73 -12.07 -18.55 -8.47
C THR A 73 -12.90 -17.81 -7.44
N ILE A 74 -13.23 -16.56 -7.74
CA ILE A 74 -14.01 -15.68 -6.88
C ILE A 74 -15.36 -15.43 -7.55
N SER A 75 -16.44 -15.54 -6.79
CA SER A 75 -17.81 -15.38 -7.27
C SER A 75 -18.61 -14.49 -6.33
N SER A 76 -19.61 -13.81 -6.87
CA SER A 76 -20.62 -13.05 -6.13
C SER A 76 -22.00 -13.63 -6.44
N SER A 77 -22.83 -13.83 -5.42
CA SER A 77 -24.20 -14.31 -5.60
C SER A 77 -25.11 -13.27 -6.29
N ASP A 78 -24.74 -11.99 -6.27
CA ASP A 78 -25.45 -10.91 -6.95
C ASP A 78 -24.50 -9.86 -7.51
N THR A 79 -24.16 -9.99 -8.79
CA THR A 79 -23.26 -9.07 -9.52
C THR A 79 -23.90 -7.71 -9.86
N GLY A 80 -25.21 -7.56 -9.63
CA GLY A 80 -25.93 -6.30 -9.75
C GLY A 80 -25.75 -5.40 -8.52
N VAL A 81 -25.55 -6.02 -7.34
CA VAL A 81 -25.25 -5.32 -6.07
C VAL A 81 -23.76 -5.09 -5.90
N LEU A 82 -22.94 -6.14 -6.04
CA LEU A 82 -21.49 -6.02 -5.93
C LEU A 82 -20.75 -7.02 -6.82
N THR A 83 -19.61 -6.59 -7.36
CA THR A 83 -18.66 -7.46 -8.06
C THR A 83 -17.39 -7.63 -7.25
N VAL A 84 -16.72 -8.75 -7.42
CA VAL A 84 -15.47 -9.05 -6.73
C VAL A 84 -14.46 -9.54 -7.74
N SER A 85 -13.25 -9.01 -7.65
CA SER A 85 -12.05 -9.56 -8.27
C SER A 85 -11.01 -9.79 -7.17
N GLY A 86 -10.01 -10.62 -7.42
CA GLY A 86 -8.97 -10.82 -6.42
C GLY A 86 -7.82 -11.66 -6.94
N ASP A 87 -6.80 -11.75 -6.11
CA ASP A 87 -5.60 -12.52 -6.36
C ASP A 87 -5.94 -14.02 -6.45
N PRO A 88 -5.39 -14.77 -7.43
CA PRO A 88 -5.41 -16.23 -7.43
C PRO A 88 -4.94 -16.88 -6.11
N ALA A 89 -4.15 -16.18 -5.28
CA ALA A 89 -3.70 -16.60 -3.96
C ALA A 89 -4.72 -16.37 -2.83
N ALA A 90 -5.86 -15.70 -3.10
CA ALA A 90 -6.86 -15.42 -2.08
C ALA A 90 -7.32 -16.70 -1.37
N ALA A 91 -7.39 -16.64 -0.04
CA ALA A 91 -7.75 -17.79 0.79
C ALA A 91 -9.17 -18.27 0.48
N ALA A 92 -9.35 -19.59 0.33
CA ALA A 92 -10.67 -20.16 0.08
C ALA A 92 -11.60 -19.90 1.28
N GLY A 93 -12.85 -19.52 1.00
CA GLY A 93 -13.75 -19.03 2.03
C GLY A 93 -15.07 -18.50 1.49
N THR A 94 -15.95 -18.13 2.41
CA THR A 94 -17.23 -17.48 2.09
C THR A 94 -17.39 -16.25 2.96
N HIS A 95 -17.72 -15.12 2.32
CA HIS A 95 -17.96 -13.84 2.99
C HIS A 95 -19.38 -13.38 2.70
N LEU A 96 -20.06 -12.84 3.72
CA LEU A 96 -21.42 -12.33 3.62
C LEU A 96 -21.39 -10.80 3.76
N ILE A 97 -21.89 -10.09 2.76
CA ILE A 97 -21.89 -8.62 2.72
C ILE A 97 -23.29 -8.11 2.38
N ARG A 98 -23.85 -7.25 3.22
CA ARG A 98 -25.06 -6.48 2.91
C ARG A 98 -24.66 -5.03 2.63
N VAL A 99 -25.11 -4.45 1.51
CA VAL A 99 -24.78 -3.06 1.14
C VAL A 99 -25.92 -2.15 1.61
N GLY A 100 -25.67 -1.30 2.60
CA GLY A 100 -26.66 -0.37 3.14
C GLY A 100 -26.77 0.92 2.34
N ARG A 101 -25.63 1.52 1.97
CA ARG A 101 -25.55 2.68 1.08
C ARG A 101 -24.23 2.72 0.31
N LEU A 102 -24.22 3.45 -0.80
CA LEU A 102 -23.02 3.70 -1.60
C LEU A 102 -22.33 5.00 -1.16
N ALA A 103 -21.02 5.07 -1.39
CA ALA A 103 -20.28 6.30 -1.27
C ALA A 103 -20.74 7.27 -2.36
N GLN A 104 -20.85 8.55 -2.02
CA GLN A 104 -21.25 9.62 -2.93
C GLN A 104 -20.31 10.81 -2.82
N ASN A 105 -20.25 11.57 -3.90
CA ASN A 105 -19.51 12.83 -4.00
C ASN A 105 -20.46 14.01 -3.69
N GLU A 106 -19.88 15.14 -3.29
CA GLU A 106 -20.61 16.39 -3.11
C GLU A 106 -21.09 16.92 -4.47
N GLN A 107 -22.34 17.41 -4.53
CA GLN A 107 -22.88 18.14 -5.67
C GLN A 107 -23.63 19.37 -5.19
N ARG A 108 -23.26 20.51 -5.78
CA ARG A 108 -23.90 21.80 -5.54
C ARG A 108 -24.30 22.44 -6.86
N VAL A 109 -25.46 23.08 -6.88
CA VAL A 109 -26.02 23.73 -8.06
C VAL A 109 -26.40 25.17 -7.71
N SER A 110 -25.94 26.11 -8.53
CA SER A 110 -26.23 27.52 -8.34
C SER A 110 -27.71 27.85 -8.60
N SER A 111 -28.13 29.01 -8.15
CA SER A 111 -29.30 29.71 -8.69
C SER A 111 -29.20 29.85 -10.22
N GLY A 112 -30.35 30.12 -10.86
CA GLY A 112 -30.44 30.22 -12.31
C GLY A 112 -29.91 31.56 -12.84
N PHE A 113 -29.37 31.53 -14.06
CA PHE A 113 -28.92 32.71 -14.81
C PHE A 113 -29.56 32.76 -16.19
N ALA A 114 -29.89 33.96 -16.66
CA ALA A 114 -30.50 34.19 -17.97
C ALA A 114 -29.60 33.78 -19.16
N SER A 115 -28.28 33.88 -19.00
CA SER A 115 -27.31 33.68 -20.07
C SER A 115 -25.97 33.18 -19.52
N THR A 116 -25.25 32.39 -20.31
CA THR A 116 -23.91 31.91 -19.95
C THR A 116 -22.80 32.88 -20.34
N SER A 117 -23.07 33.84 -21.23
CA SER A 117 -22.06 34.70 -21.86
C SER A 117 -22.32 36.20 -21.69
N GLU A 118 -23.42 36.56 -21.06
CA GLU A 118 -23.71 37.95 -20.71
C GLU A 118 -22.82 38.37 -19.54
N ILE A 119 -22.13 39.50 -19.71
CA ILE A 119 -21.26 40.08 -18.70
C ILE A 119 -22.10 40.89 -17.69
N GLY A 120 -21.58 41.05 -16.48
CA GLY A 120 -22.22 41.86 -15.44
C GLY A 120 -22.85 41.04 -14.33
N LEU A 121 -22.21 39.92 -13.96
CA LEU A 121 -22.49 39.28 -12.68
C LEU A 121 -22.22 40.26 -11.51
N PRO A 122 -22.89 40.10 -10.36
CA PRO A 122 -22.55 40.85 -9.16
C PRO A 122 -21.07 40.65 -8.83
N THR A 123 -20.38 41.75 -8.51
CA THR A 123 -18.97 41.70 -8.11
C THR A 123 -18.87 41.20 -6.68
N GLY A 124 -18.01 40.23 -6.44
CA GLY A 124 -17.77 39.67 -5.12
C GLY A 124 -16.79 38.52 -5.22
N THR A 125 -16.60 37.83 -4.10
CA THR A 125 -15.71 36.67 -4.02
C THR A 125 -16.56 35.43 -3.78
N LEU A 126 -16.31 34.39 -4.58
CA LEU A 126 -16.85 33.06 -4.38
C LEU A 126 -15.77 32.23 -3.67
N THR A 127 -16.04 31.70 -2.48
CA THR A 127 -15.14 30.77 -1.81
C THR A 127 -15.60 29.33 -2.01
N ILE A 128 -14.61 28.45 -2.20
CA ILE A 128 -14.79 27.01 -2.30
C ILE A 128 -13.81 26.40 -1.33
N GLU A 129 -14.31 25.79 -0.26
CA GLU A 129 -13.48 25.12 0.72
C GLU A 129 -13.65 23.60 0.64
N LEU A 130 -12.52 22.91 0.61
CA LEU A 130 -12.47 21.46 0.56
C LEU A 130 -12.26 20.89 1.97
N GLY A 131 -13.14 19.98 2.38
CA GLY A 131 -12.96 19.24 3.63
C GLY A 131 -13.85 19.73 4.77
N GLY A 132 -13.22 20.18 5.86
CA GLY A 132 -13.77 20.08 7.21
C GLY A 132 -14.44 21.33 7.79
N GLY A 133 -14.47 22.48 7.11
CA GLY A 133 -14.92 23.77 7.66
C GLY A 133 -16.39 23.87 8.11
N PHE A 134 -17.15 22.76 8.06
CA PHE A 134 -18.55 22.76 8.43
C PHE A 134 -18.74 22.85 9.94
N VAL A 135 -19.63 23.75 10.38
CA VAL A 135 -20.05 23.83 11.78
C VAL A 135 -21.10 22.77 12.15
N GLU A 136 -21.74 22.17 11.14
CA GLU A 136 -22.52 20.93 11.27
C GLU A 136 -21.62 19.71 11.03
N ASN A 137 -21.17 19.10 12.12
CA ASN A 137 -20.31 17.92 12.09
C ASN A 137 -20.99 16.70 12.73
N PRO A 138 -21.56 15.76 11.94
CA PRO A 138 -22.21 14.57 12.46
C PRO A 138 -21.27 13.70 13.29
N THR A 139 -21.72 13.30 14.47
CA THR A 139 -20.93 12.44 15.36
C THR A 139 -21.17 10.97 15.01
N ARG A 140 -20.10 10.16 14.91
CA ARG A 140 -20.25 8.72 14.66
C ARG A 140 -20.92 8.05 15.86
N LEU A 141 -21.81 7.09 15.60
CA LEU A 141 -22.50 6.38 16.68
C LEU A 141 -21.54 5.57 17.55
N SER A 142 -20.38 5.15 17.01
CA SER A 142 -19.32 4.47 17.76
C SER A 142 -18.62 5.35 18.80
N GLU A 143 -18.71 6.67 18.69
CA GLU A 143 -18.06 7.63 19.60
C GLU A 143 -18.95 7.98 20.80
N LEU A 144 -20.23 7.58 20.77
CA LEU A 144 -21.17 7.85 21.85
C LEU A 144 -20.88 6.99 23.08
N ASN A 145 -21.45 7.37 24.21
CA ASN A 145 -21.36 6.66 25.49
C ASN A 145 -19.90 6.41 25.94
N GLY A 146 -19.04 7.42 25.79
CA GLY A 146 -17.62 7.33 26.14
C GLY A 146 -16.83 6.34 25.27
N GLY A 147 -17.25 6.16 24.01
CA GLY A 147 -16.65 5.22 23.06
C GLY A 147 -17.19 3.79 23.13
N GLN A 148 -18.22 3.52 23.94
CA GLN A 148 -18.91 2.22 23.92
C GLN A 148 -19.81 2.07 22.68
N GLY A 149 -20.20 3.19 22.08
CA GLY A 149 -21.03 3.24 20.89
C GLY A 149 -22.52 3.02 21.17
N VAL A 150 -23.25 2.70 20.09
CA VAL A 150 -24.69 2.39 20.10
C VAL A 150 -24.88 1.00 19.51
N GLU A 151 -25.63 0.13 20.18
CA GLU A 151 -25.99 -1.16 19.61
C GLU A 151 -26.88 -0.96 18.37
N ALA A 152 -26.45 -1.52 17.23
CA ALA A 152 -27.23 -1.49 16.00
C ALA A 152 -28.55 -2.26 16.17
N GLY A 153 -29.68 -1.64 15.81
CA GLY A 153 -30.99 -2.26 16.01
C GLY A 153 -32.14 -1.45 15.44
N SER A 154 -33.34 -1.66 15.98
CA SER A 154 -34.54 -0.93 15.58
C SER A 154 -35.30 -0.45 16.80
N ILE A 155 -35.92 0.71 16.69
CA ILE A 155 -36.70 1.32 17.76
C ILE A 155 -38.14 1.51 17.31
N ARG A 156 -39.08 1.57 18.26
CA ARG A 156 -40.47 1.95 18.01
C ARG A 156 -40.72 3.31 18.62
N ILE A 157 -41.15 4.27 17.81
CA ILE A 157 -41.55 5.59 18.25
C ILE A 157 -43.07 5.69 18.11
N THR A 158 -43.72 6.23 19.13
CA THR A 158 -45.16 6.52 19.17
C THR A 158 -45.35 8.01 19.45
N ASP A 159 -46.13 8.69 18.62
CA ASP A 159 -46.43 10.12 18.71
C ASP A 159 -47.51 10.41 19.78
N THR A 160 -47.81 11.70 19.98
CA THR A 160 -48.84 12.13 20.94
C THR A 160 -50.27 11.70 20.54
N THR A 161 -50.49 11.33 19.28
CA THR A 161 -51.77 10.81 18.75
C THR A 161 -51.93 9.29 18.89
N ASN A 162 -50.89 8.60 19.38
CA ASN A 162 -50.73 7.14 19.43
C ASN A 162 -50.48 6.46 18.07
N ALA A 163 -50.09 7.21 17.03
CA ALA A 163 -49.51 6.64 15.82
C ALA A 163 -48.08 6.16 16.11
N SER A 164 -47.71 4.98 15.61
CA SER A 164 -46.38 4.40 15.88
C SER A 164 -45.70 3.91 14.60
N ALA A 165 -44.39 4.09 14.53
CA ALA A 165 -43.54 3.52 13.48
C ALA A 165 -42.34 2.78 14.08
N THR A 166 -41.90 1.75 13.35
CA THR A 166 -40.62 1.10 13.58
C THR A 166 -39.56 1.81 12.74
N VAL A 167 -38.48 2.25 13.36
CA VAL A 167 -37.33 2.90 12.73
C VAL A 167 -36.16 1.91 12.75
N ASP A 168 -35.67 1.52 11.58
CA ASP A 168 -34.49 0.66 11.44
C ASP A 168 -33.22 1.51 11.45
N LEU A 169 -32.40 1.33 12.48
CA LEU A 169 -31.12 2.01 12.68
C LEU A 169 -29.93 1.04 12.52
N SER A 170 -30.16 -0.18 12.02
CA SER A 170 -29.12 -1.21 11.90
C SER A 170 -28.01 -0.89 10.88
N MET A 171 -28.21 0.15 10.07
CA MET A 171 -27.27 0.67 9.08
C MET A 171 -26.92 2.16 9.31
N ALA A 172 -27.35 2.75 10.43
CA ALA A 172 -27.00 4.11 10.77
C ALA A 172 -25.52 4.18 11.21
N LEU A 173 -24.76 5.10 10.62
CA LEU A 173 -23.33 5.29 10.94
C LEU A 173 -23.13 6.41 11.96
N ASP A 174 -23.93 7.48 11.85
CA ASP A 174 -23.77 8.73 12.59
C ASP A 174 -25.12 9.28 13.08
N THR A 175 -25.07 10.36 13.86
CA THR A 175 -26.24 11.07 14.37
C THR A 175 -27.20 11.53 13.27
N SER A 176 -26.66 11.91 12.11
CA SER A 176 -27.44 12.43 10.99
C SER A 176 -28.29 11.33 10.36
N ASP A 177 -27.75 10.12 10.29
CA ASP A 177 -28.51 8.94 9.88
C ASP A 177 -29.67 8.65 10.84
N VAL A 178 -29.45 8.78 12.14
CA VAL A 178 -30.50 8.57 13.16
C VAL A 178 -31.61 9.61 13.01
N ILE A 179 -31.24 10.90 12.93
CA ILE A 179 -32.20 12.00 12.75
C ILE A 179 -33.00 11.80 11.47
N LYS A 180 -32.34 11.52 10.35
CA LYS A 180 -33.00 11.25 9.06
C LYS A 180 -33.93 10.04 9.13
N ALA A 181 -33.52 8.95 9.78
CA ALA A 181 -34.34 7.76 9.90
C ALA A 181 -35.62 8.03 10.71
N ILE A 182 -35.52 8.80 11.81
CA ILE A 182 -36.67 9.18 12.63
C ILE A 182 -37.58 10.16 11.87
N ASN A 183 -37.03 11.20 11.26
CA ASN A 183 -37.80 12.22 10.54
C ASN A 183 -38.53 11.65 9.32
N ASN A 184 -37.95 10.62 8.68
CA ASN A 184 -38.57 9.92 7.56
C ASN A 184 -39.55 8.81 7.97
N ALA A 185 -39.74 8.56 9.28
CA ALA A 185 -40.66 7.53 9.76
C ALA A 185 -42.14 7.89 9.54
N GLY A 186 -42.45 9.17 9.27
CA GLY A 186 -43.79 9.62 8.87
C GLY A 186 -44.84 9.64 9.99
N ILE A 187 -44.40 9.80 11.24
CA ILE A 187 -45.26 9.76 12.45
C ILE A 187 -45.44 11.10 13.15
N GLY A 188 -45.24 12.22 12.46
CA GLY A 188 -45.44 13.56 13.06
C GLY A 188 -44.46 13.89 14.20
N VAL A 189 -43.34 13.16 14.30
CA VAL A 189 -42.25 13.43 15.24
C VAL A 189 -41.05 13.92 14.45
N GLU A 190 -40.44 14.99 14.94
CA GLU A 190 -39.20 15.59 14.44
C GLU A 190 -38.09 15.36 15.47
N ALA A 191 -37.01 14.71 15.03
CA ALA A 191 -35.78 14.54 15.77
C ALA A 191 -34.82 15.69 15.45
N SER A 192 -34.18 16.18 16.49
CA SER A 192 -33.03 17.08 16.45
C SER A 192 -32.05 16.70 17.56
N VAL A 193 -30.99 17.48 17.73
CA VAL A 193 -30.07 17.36 18.85
C VAL A 193 -30.02 18.66 19.63
N ARG A 194 -29.66 18.54 20.91
CA ARG A 194 -29.43 19.68 21.79
C ARG A 194 -28.52 19.29 22.95
N GLY A 195 -27.44 20.03 23.18
CA GLY A 195 -26.60 19.88 24.39
C GLY A 195 -26.08 18.45 24.59
N GLY A 196 -25.72 17.77 23.50
CA GLY A 196 -25.21 16.39 23.53
C GLY A 196 -26.27 15.28 23.65
N ALA A 197 -27.55 15.62 23.55
CA ALA A 197 -28.69 14.70 23.61
C ALA A 197 -29.55 14.78 22.34
N PHE A 198 -30.24 13.69 22.00
CA PHE A 198 -31.30 13.71 20.99
C PHE A 198 -32.59 14.30 21.59
N VAL A 199 -33.29 15.11 20.79
CA VAL A 199 -34.57 15.70 21.16
C VAL A 199 -35.60 15.29 20.13
N LEU A 200 -36.72 14.72 20.59
CA LEU A 200 -37.86 14.39 19.74
C LEU A 200 -39.01 15.35 20.06
N LYS A 201 -39.49 16.09 19.06
CA LYS A 201 -40.60 17.02 19.17
C LYS A 201 -41.76 16.54 18.31
N ASP A 202 -42.95 16.52 18.90
CA ASP A 202 -44.19 16.23 18.21
C ASP A 202 -44.66 17.48 17.47
N THR A 203 -45.02 17.31 16.19
CA THR A 203 -45.44 18.37 15.28
C THR A 203 -46.95 18.36 15.04
N THR A 204 -47.69 17.44 15.67
CA THR A 204 -49.14 17.28 15.47
C THR A 204 -49.95 18.33 16.23
N GLY A 205 -49.35 18.96 17.25
CA GLY A 205 -50.00 19.95 18.12
C GLY A 205 -51.02 19.34 19.08
N VAL A 206 -51.04 18.01 19.22
CA VAL A 206 -51.90 17.30 20.16
C VAL A 206 -51.17 17.13 21.49
N VAL A 207 -51.89 17.35 22.59
CA VAL A 207 -51.35 17.09 23.94
C VAL A 207 -51.38 15.58 24.18
N GLY A 208 -50.21 14.98 24.37
CA GLY A 208 -50.03 13.56 24.63
C GLY A 208 -48.59 13.26 25.02
N ASN A 209 -48.20 11.99 24.88
CA ASN A 209 -46.83 11.56 25.15
C ASN A 209 -46.16 11.09 23.85
N ILE A 210 -44.92 11.50 23.63
CA ILE A 210 -44.00 10.73 22.79
C ILE A 210 -43.55 9.52 23.60
N VAL A 211 -43.55 8.32 23.00
CA VAL A 211 -43.03 7.10 23.62
C VAL A 211 -42.06 6.42 22.69
N VAL A 212 -40.84 6.17 23.17
CA VAL A 212 -39.80 5.42 22.47
C VAL A 212 -39.55 4.12 23.22
N ALA A 213 -39.52 3.01 22.49
CA ALA A 213 -39.28 1.68 23.04
C ALA A 213 -38.37 0.84 22.15
N GLU A 214 -37.56 -0.01 22.77
CA GLU A 214 -36.71 -0.98 22.08
C GLU A 214 -37.52 -2.03 21.31
N ILE A 215 -36.95 -2.53 20.22
CA ILE A 215 -37.45 -3.70 19.49
C ILE A 215 -36.38 -4.79 19.49
N GLY A 216 -36.76 -6.04 19.75
CA GLY A 216 -35.84 -7.19 19.64
C GLY A 216 -34.95 -7.43 20.85
N GLY A 217 -35.08 -6.62 21.92
CA GLY A 217 -34.37 -6.82 23.19
C GLY A 217 -32.92 -6.30 23.23
N GLY A 218 -32.53 -5.45 22.27
CA GLY A 218 -31.26 -4.71 22.30
C GLY A 218 -31.35 -3.40 23.09
N THR A 219 -30.28 -2.60 23.05
CA THR A 219 -30.13 -1.32 23.77
C THR A 219 -30.08 -0.08 22.88
N THR A 220 -30.50 -0.14 21.61
CA THR A 220 -30.39 0.97 20.65
C THR A 220 -30.99 2.30 21.15
N ALA A 221 -32.24 2.31 21.60
CA ALA A 221 -32.89 3.51 22.16
C ALA A 221 -32.25 3.96 23.48
N THR A 222 -31.79 3.02 24.29
CA THR A 222 -31.11 3.27 25.57
C THR A 222 -29.76 3.95 25.35
N ASP A 223 -28.97 3.44 24.41
CA ASP A 223 -27.65 3.94 24.04
C ASP A 223 -27.74 5.29 23.33
N LEU A 224 -28.86 5.57 22.64
CA LEU A 224 -29.18 6.89 22.10
C LEU A 224 -29.77 7.83 23.17
N GLY A 225 -29.99 7.35 24.40
CA GLY A 225 -30.52 8.14 25.51
C GLY A 225 -31.99 8.52 25.37
N ILE A 226 -32.73 7.97 24.40
CA ILE A 226 -34.11 8.37 24.07
C ILE A 226 -35.17 7.36 24.53
N GLU A 227 -34.80 6.24 25.14
CA GLU A 227 -35.78 5.30 25.69
C GLU A 227 -36.65 5.96 26.77
N GLY A 228 -37.97 5.91 26.63
CA GLY A 228 -38.88 6.42 27.64
C GLY A 228 -40.12 7.12 27.09
N ASN A 229 -40.68 8.04 27.88
CA ASN A 229 -41.83 8.85 27.50
C ASN A 229 -41.62 10.34 27.86
N SER A 230 -42.26 11.24 27.11
CA SER A 230 -42.11 12.69 27.30
C SER A 230 -42.77 13.25 28.58
N GLY A 231 -43.46 12.43 29.38
CA GLY A 231 -44.07 12.90 30.63
C GLY A 231 -45.22 13.91 30.47
N GLY A 232 -45.88 13.95 29.31
CA GLY A 232 -47.03 14.82 29.04
C GLY A 232 -46.71 16.08 28.25
N THR A 233 -45.45 16.26 27.83
CA THR A 233 -45.03 17.32 26.92
C THR A 233 -45.01 16.83 25.47
N ASP A 234 -45.02 17.78 24.54
CA ASP A 234 -44.80 17.54 23.11
C ASP A 234 -43.33 17.28 22.76
N THR A 235 -42.43 17.28 23.75
CA THR A 235 -40.98 17.18 23.54
C THR A 235 -40.37 16.16 24.50
N LEU A 236 -39.70 15.15 23.96
CA LEU A 236 -38.87 14.18 24.68
C LEU A 236 -37.41 14.55 24.48
N THR A 237 -36.75 15.02 25.54
CA THR A 237 -35.30 15.22 25.56
C THR A 237 -34.62 13.99 26.13
N GLY A 238 -33.71 13.40 25.37
CA GLY A 238 -32.92 12.25 25.79
C GLY A 238 -31.84 12.60 26.82
N GLY A 239 -31.13 11.57 27.27
CA GLY A 239 -29.90 11.72 28.06
C GLY A 239 -28.73 12.22 27.21
N VAL A 240 -27.73 12.83 27.87
CA VAL A 240 -26.47 13.21 27.22
C VAL A 240 -25.68 11.95 26.87
N VAL A 241 -25.46 11.72 25.58
CA VAL A 241 -24.76 10.52 25.08
C VAL A 241 -23.37 10.82 24.55
N ARG A 242 -23.11 12.07 24.14
CA ARG A 242 -21.77 12.50 23.75
C ARG A 242 -20.94 12.85 24.98
N THR A 243 -20.20 11.85 25.46
CA THR A 243 -19.39 11.92 26.68
C THR A 243 -17.95 11.43 26.44
N VAL A 244 -17.04 11.79 27.35
CA VAL A 244 -15.65 11.29 27.39
C VAL A 244 -15.49 10.18 28.43
N SER A 245 -14.44 9.37 28.28
CA SER A 245 -14.06 8.32 29.22
C SER A 245 -12.54 8.23 29.36
N ALA A 246 -12.05 7.34 30.23
CA ALA A 246 -10.62 7.11 30.38
C ALA A 246 -9.95 6.59 29.09
N SER A 247 -10.69 5.97 28.17
CA SER A 247 -10.16 5.50 26.89
C SER A 247 -10.26 6.52 25.75
N THR A 248 -10.83 7.70 26.00
CA THR A 248 -10.85 8.79 25.01
C THR A 248 -9.42 9.25 24.75
N ARG A 249 -8.99 9.23 23.48
CA ARG A 249 -7.66 9.67 23.08
C ARG A 249 -7.53 11.18 23.19
N ILE A 250 -6.37 11.68 23.60
CA ILE A 250 -6.13 13.12 23.65
C ILE A 250 -6.07 13.75 22.25
N SER A 251 -5.73 12.95 21.21
CA SER A 251 -5.78 13.36 19.80
C SER A 251 -7.18 13.70 19.29
N ASP A 252 -8.22 13.12 19.90
CA ASP A 252 -9.61 13.25 19.42
C ASP A 252 -10.35 14.40 20.12
N LEU A 253 -9.68 15.09 21.05
CA LEU A 253 -10.21 16.23 21.79
C LEU A 253 -10.24 17.49 20.92
N ASN A 254 -11.02 18.48 21.36
CA ASN A 254 -11.13 19.79 20.71
C ASN A 254 -11.50 19.68 19.22
N ASP A 255 -12.52 18.88 18.90
CA ASP A 255 -12.96 18.57 17.53
C ASP A 255 -11.86 17.97 16.63
N GLY A 256 -10.95 17.19 17.21
CA GLY A 256 -9.81 16.59 16.49
C GLY A 256 -8.61 17.53 16.35
N ARG A 257 -8.62 18.68 17.03
CA ARG A 257 -7.42 19.52 17.16
C ARG A 257 -6.36 18.88 18.06
N GLY A 258 -6.78 17.97 18.92
CA GLY A 258 -5.94 17.30 19.90
C GLY A 258 -5.55 18.22 21.06
N VAL A 259 -4.48 17.85 21.75
CA VAL A 259 -3.84 18.63 22.82
C VAL A 259 -2.45 19.01 22.36
N ARG A 260 -2.11 20.30 22.44
CA ARG A 260 -0.79 20.81 22.03
C ARG A 260 0.18 20.67 23.18
N GLU A 261 1.29 20.00 22.91
CA GLU A 261 2.34 19.65 23.87
C GLU A 261 3.66 20.32 23.46
N ILE A 262 4.56 20.47 24.42
CA ILE A 262 5.93 20.94 24.20
C ILE A 262 6.93 19.95 24.79
N ALA A 263 8.20 20.06 24.40
CA ALA A 263 9.24 19.26 25.05
C ALA A 263 9.44 19.71 26.51
N GLY A 264 9.08 18.86 27.47
CA GLY A 264 9.27 19.06 28.91
C GLY A 264 7.95 19.33 29.65
N ASP A 265 7.99 20.15 30.70
CA ASP A 265 6.80 20.44 31.50
C ASP A 265 5.78 21.28 30.70
N ASP A 266 4.57 20.76 30.54
CA ASP A 266 3.48 21.34 29.76
C ASP A 266 2.57 22.27 30.56
N LEU A 267 2.28 21.91 31.82
CA LEU A 267 1.34 22.68 32.67
C LEU A 267 1.76 22.67 34.15
N THR A 268 1.36 23.71 34.88
CA THR A 268 1.51 23.82 36.34
C THR A 268 0.15 23.76 37.02
N ILE A 269 0.03 22.93 38.06
CA ILE A 269 -1.10 22.95 38.99
C ILE A 269 -0.63 23.56 40.31
N THR A 270 -1.30 24.63 40.74
CA THR A 270 -1.06 25.34 41.99
C THR A 270 -2.28 25.20 42.90
N ALA A 271 -2.20 24.26 43.83
CA ALA A 271 -3.14 24.06 44.93
C ALA A 271 -2.63 24.72 46.23
N GLN A 272 -3.44 24.68 47.28
CA GLN A 272 -3.08 25.30 48.56
C GLN A 272 -1.79 24.73 49.18
N ALA A 273 -1.65 23.40 49.14
CA ALA A 273 -0.58 22.68 49.81
C ALA A 273 0.48 22.12 48.86
N ALA A 274 0.30 22.27 47.54
CA ALA A 274 1.21 21.74 46.53
C ALA A 274 1.23 22.63 45.27
N THR A 275 2.41 22.79 44.69
CA THR A 275 2.58 23.32 43.34
C THR A 275 3.50 22.37 42.60
N PHE A 276 3.04 21.88 41.46
CA PHE A 276 3.78 20.89 40.67
C PHE A 276 3.52 21.10 39.19
N SER A 277 4.51 20.73 38.39
CA SER A 277 4.45 20.77 36.93
C SER A 277 4.29 19.35 36.39
N LEU A 278 3.64 19.23 35.25
CA LEU A 278 3.35 17.97 34.57
C LEU A 278 3.85 18.03 33.13
N ASP A 279 4.53 16.98 32.70
CA ASP A 279 4.85 16.65 31.31
C ASP A 279 3.88 15.54 30.89
N ILE A 280 3.09 15.80 29.84
CA ILE A 280 2.09 14.88 29.32
C ILE A 280 2.53 14.19 28.02
N SER A 281 3.78 14.35 27.58
CA SER A 281 4.30 13.81 26.31
C SER A 281 4.15 12.28 26.13
N PHE A 282 3.83 11.56 27.21
CA PHE A 282 3.62 10.10 27.22
C PHE A 282 2.14 9.69 27.39
N ALA A 283 1.22 10.65 27.51
CA ALA A 283 -0.20 10.38 27.62
C ALA A 283 -0.79 10.14 26.23
N GLU A 284 -1.55 9.05 26.07
CA GLU A 284 -2.32 8.82 24.83
C GLU A 284 -3.81 9.08 25.05
N THR A 285 -4.27 8.98 26.30
CA THR A 285 -5.68 9.04 26.68
C THR A 285 -5.94 9.99 27.85
N LEU A 286 -7.20 10.40 28.01
CA LEU A 286 -7.63 11.15 29.19
C LEU A 286 -7.40 10.37 30.50
N GLY A 287 -7.44 9.04 30.46
CA GLY A 287 -7.06 8.20 31.58
C GLY A 287 -5.61 8.43 32.00
N ASP A 288 -4.70 8.46 31.03
CA ASP A 288 -3.28 8.71 31.29
C ASP A 288 -3.06 10.11 31.88
N VAL A 289 -3.72 11.13 31.35
CA VAL A 289 -3.64 12.51 31.89
C VAL A 289 -4.12 12.57 33.34
N VAL A 290 -5.25 11.94 33.65
CA VAL A 290 -5.79 11.90 35.01
C VAL A 290 -4.87 11.11 35.95
N ASP A 291 -4.29 10.02 35.46
CA ASP A 291 -3.32 9.23 36.22
C ASP A 291 -2.01 9.97 36.45
N LEU A 292 -1.53 10.74 35.47
CA LEU A 292 -0.34 11.60 35.62
C LEU A 292 -0.57 12.64 36.72
N ILE A 293 -1.73 13.33 36.72
CA ILE A 293 -2.06 14.30 37.77
C ILE A 293 -2.16 13.62 39.14
N ASN A 294 -2.91 12.52 39.24
CA ASN A 294 -3.21 11.87 40.51
C ASN A 294 -2.00 11.16 41.12
N ASN A 295 -1.12 10.58 40.30
CA ASN A 295 0.02 9.80 40.74
C ASN A 295 1.33 10.59 40.78
N ASP A 296 1.32 11.88 40.43
CA ASP A 296 2.49 12.74 40.55
C ASP A 296 3.01 12.78 42.01
N ILE A 297 4.33 12.64 42.15
CA ILE A 297 4.98 12.54 43.46
C ILE A 297 4.84 13.86 44.23
N ALA A 298 4.88 15.00 43.54
CA ALA A 298 4.74 16.32 44.14
C ALA A 298 3.27 16.68 44.43
N ASN A 299 2.30 16.07 43.73
CA ASN A 299 0.89 16.14 44.12
C ASN A 299 0.66 15.54 45.52
N GLY A 300 1.19 14.34 45.80
CA GLY A 300 1.09 13.72 47.13
C GLY A 300 -0.35 13.59 47.67
N GLY A 301 -1.33 13.51 46.78
CA GLY A 301 -2.77 13.44 47.09
C GLY A 301 -3.43 14.77 47.49
N GLN A 302 -2.80 15.92 47.24
CA GLN A 302 -3.41 17.23 47.51
C GLN A 302 -4.46 17.63 46.47
N VAL A 303 -4.30 17.20 45.21
CA VAL A 303 -5.23 17.41 44.12
C VAL A 303 -5.77 16.05 43.65
N THR A 304 -7.08 15.96 43.46
CA THR A 304 -7.73 14.80 42.82
C THR A 304 -8.25 15.22 41.45
N ALA A 305 -7.77 14.57 40.39
CA ALA A 305 -8.33 14.66 39.05
C ALA A 305 -9.36 13.56 38.80
N SER A 306 -10.43 13.89 38.10
CA SER A 306 -11.48 12.95 37.69
C SER A 306 -12.06 13.34 36.33
N ILE A 307 -12.54 12.35 35.58
CA ILE A 307 -13.19 12.57 34.28
C ILE A 307 -14.67 12.89 34.52
N GLY A 308 -15.09 14.08 34.11
CA GLY A 308 -16.49 14.48 34.01
C GLY A 308 -17.14 13.99 32.72
N PRO A 309 -18.41 14.33 32.47
CA PRO A 309 -19.10 13.90 31.25
C PRO A 309 -18.40 14.36 29.97
N ARG A 310 -17.84 15.57 29.94
CA ARG A 310 -17.30 16.21 28.73
C ARG A 310 -16.00 16.98 28.97
N GLY A 311 -15.33 16.76 30.11
CA GLY A 311 -14.14 17.49 30.54
C GLY A 311 -13.46 16.86 31.75
N ILE A 312 -12.39 17.48 32.26
CA ILE A 312 -11.66 17.05 33.47
C ILE A 312 -12.05 17.93 34.66
N ASN A 313 -12.31 17.32 35.80
CA ASN A 313 -12.57 18.03 37.06
C ASN A 313 -11.40 17.82 38.04
N LEU A 314 -10.97 18.90 38.68
CA LEU A 314 -9.92 18.88 39.69
C LEU A 314 -10.46 19.35 41.05
N VAL A 315 -10.03 18.70 42.12
CA VAL A 315 -10.40 19.03 43.50
C VAL A 315 -9.14 19.21 44.34
N ASP A 316 -8.97 20.38 44.96
CA ASP A 316 -7.98 20.62 46.02
C ASP A 316 -8.51 20.06 47.35
N ASN A 317 -8.02 18.87 47.72
CA ASN A 317 -8.40 18.15 48.93
C ASN A 317 -7.99 18.88 50.22
N GLY A 318 -7.01 19.79 50.14
CA GLY A 318 -6.44 20.55 51.26
C GLY A 318 -7.00 21.96 51.40
N TRP A 319 -8.02 22.32 50.62
CA TRP A 319 -8.48 23.70 50.51
C TRP A 319 -9.08 24.25 51.82
N ILE A 320 -8.49 25.34 52.30
CA ILE A 320 -8.87 26.15 53.45
C ILE A 320 -9.07 27.64 53.09
N GLY A 321 -9.06 27.98 51.80
CA GLY A 321 -9.23 29.33 51.25
C GLY A 321 -7.97 29.86 50.58
N GLY A 322 -8.11 30.45 49.39
CA GLY A 322 -7.00 30.89 48.53
C GLY A 322 -7.34 30.68 47.05
N ALA A 323 -6.36 30.93 46.17
CA ALA A 323 -6.48 30.61 44.76
C ALA A 323 -6.07 29.15 44.51
N PHE A 324 -6.89 28.42 43.75
CA PHE A 324 -6.55 27.14 43.13
C PHE A 324 -6.45 27.41 41.63
N SER A 325 -5.32 27.08 41.00
CA SER A 325 -5.12 27.41 39.59
C SER A 325 -4.33 26.39 38.81
N VAL A 326 -4.65 26.27 37.53
CA VAL A 326 -3.90 25.54 36.52
C VAL A 326 -3.52 26.53 35.42
N ALA A 327 -2.28 26.44 34.92
CA ALA A 327 -1.81 27.27 33.82
C ALA A 327 -0.85 26.47 32.93
N SER A 328 -0.88 26.73 31.63
CA SER A 328 0.09 26.17 30.70
C SER A 328 1.49 26.78 30.92
N ILE A 329 2.55 26.03 30.63
CA ILE A 329 3.95 26.45 30.80
C ILE A 329 4.61 26.60 29.42
N GLY A 330 5.63 27.47 29.33
CA GLY A 330 6.60 27.39 28.22
C GLY A 330 6.06 27.77 26.84
N GLY A 331 4.87 28.36 26.76
CA GLY A 331 4.18 28.63 25.49
C GLY A 331 3.38 27.44 24.97
N SER A 332 3.19 26.39 25.79
CA SER A 332 2.20 25.35 25.56
C SER A 332 0.78 25.93 25.71
N ASP A 333 -0.18 25.29 25.05
CA ASP A 333 -1.62 25.49 25.24
C ASP A 333 -2.28 24.25 25.88
N THR A 334 -1.50 23.33 26.46
CA THR A 334 -1.99 22.05 26.99
C THR A 334 -3.12 22.21 27.99
N ALA A 335 -3.00 23.12 28.98
CA ALA A 335 -4.04 23.26 29.99
C ALA A 335 -5.33 23.87 29.41
N LEU A 336 -5.20 24.72 28.39
CA LEU A 336 -6.32 25.28 27.64
C LEU A 336 -7.02 24.19 26.84
N ASP A 337 -6.26 23.38 26.09
CA ASP A 337 -6.76 22.29 25.27
C ASP A 337 -7.37 21.15 26.12
N LEU A 338 -6.92 20.97 27.36
CA LEU A 338 -7.54 20.07 28.33
C LEU A 338 -8.75 20.69 29.05
N GLY A 339 -9.10 21.95 28.76
CA GLY A 339 -10.22 22.67 29.35
C GLY A 339 -10.04 23.03 30.82
N ILE A 340 -8.84 22.85 31.40
CA ILE A 340 -8.59 23.01 32.84
C ILE A 340 -7.85 24.31 33.20
N GLU A 341 -7.40 25.09 32.22
CA GLU A 341 -6.70 26.37 32.46
C GLU A 341 -7.62 27.42 33.09
N GLN A 342 -7.58 27.50 34.42
CA GLN A 342 -8.43 28.39 35.20
C GLN A 342 -7.74 28.81 36.50
N SER A 343 -8.15 29.95 37.06
CA SER A 343 -7.78 30.38 38.42
C SER A 343 -9.04 30.70 39.20
N VAL A 344 -9.35 29.86 40.20
CA VAL A 344 -10.59 29.93 40.97
C VAL A 344 -10.31 30.23 42.45
N THR A 345 -11.29 30.81 43.12
CA THR A 345 -11.29 31.00 44.59
C THR A 345 -12.16 29.97 45.30
N ALA A 346 -12.18 28.75 44.75
CA ALA A 346 -12.94 27.60 45.21
C ALA A 346 -12.05 26.36 45.29
N ALA A 347 -12.51 25.31 45.96
CA ALA A 347 -11.80 24.04 46.08
C ALA A 347 -11.82 23.20 44.78
N ASN A 348 -12.69 23.54 43.82
CA ASN A 348 -12.91 22.76 42.61
C ASN A 348 -12.64 23.61 41.37
N ILE A 349 -11.97 23.02 40.38
CA ILE A 349 -11.95 23.48 38.99
C ILE A 349 -12.79 22.47 38.21
N ASN A 350 -13.89 22.94 37.64
CA ASN A 350 -14.65 22.16 36.67
C ASN A 350 -14.13 22.57 35.29
N GLY A 351 -13.51 21.65 34.57
CA GLY A 351 -12.98 21.93 33.24
C GLY A 351 -14.10 22.27 32.25
N GLU A 352 -13.75 23.07 31.26
CA GLU A 352 -14.59 23.35 30.10
C GLU A 352 -14.80 22.07 29.26
N ASP A 353 -15.79 22.12 28.37
CA ASP A 353 -16.04 21.06 27.41
C ASP A 353 -14.88 20.91 26.41
N ILE A 354 -14.29 19.72 26.35
CA ILE A 354 -13.16 19.36 25.46
C ILE A 354 -13.60 18.50 24.27
N ILE A 355 -14.90 18.30 24.10
CA ILE A 355 -15.52 17.61 22.96
C ILE A 355 -16.78 18.37 22.55
N SER A 356 -17.11 18.44 21.26
CA SER A 356 -18.36 19.06 20.79
C SER A 356 -19.61 18.30 21.20
N GLY A 357 -20.76 18.97 21.03
CA GLY A 357 -22.09 18.39 21.12
C GLY A 357 -22.37 17.43 19.97
N LEU A 358 -23.59 16.92 19.88
CA LEU A 358 -24.00 16.17 18.69
C LEU A 358 -24.23 17.17 17.54
N GLU A 359 -23.79 16.83 16.33
CA GLU A 359 -23.95 17.65 15.10
C GLU A 359 -23.48 19.10 15.21
N SER A 360 -22.42 19.35 15.98
CA SER A 360 -21.94 20.70 16.23
C SER A 360 -20.42 20.72 16.40
N VAL A 361 -19.87 21.91 16.57
CA VAL A 361 -18.45 22.18 16.87
C VAL A 361 -18.35 22.99 18.17
N LEU A 362 -17.20 22.89 18.84
CA LEU A 362 -16.90 23.70 20.02
C LEU A 362 -16.70 25.15 19.63
N LEU A 363 -17.17 26.07 20.47
CA LEU A 363 -16.91 27.50 20.29
C LEU A 363 -15.42 27.82 20.40
N SER A 364 -14.63 27.02 21.14
CA SER A 364 -13.17 27.16 21.23
C SER A 364 -12.42 26.75 19.95
N SER A 365 -13.08 26.04 19.03
CA SER A 365 -12.51 25.61 17.75
C SER A 365 -12.76 26.62 16.62
N LEU A 366 -13.56 27.66 16.85
CA LEU A 366 -13.88 28.70 15.87
C LEU A 366 -12.81 29.79 15.82
N ASN A 367 -12.89 30.67 14.80
CA ASN A 367 -11.91 31.74 14.56
C ASN A 367 -10.47 31.20 14.48
N GLY A 368 -10.27 30.12 13.71
CA GLY A 368 -8.99 29.42 13.60
C GLY A 368 -8.50 28.83 14.92
N GLY A 369 -9.44 28.50 15.82
CA GLY A 369 -9.14 27.93 17.13
C GLY A 369 -8.79 28.95 18.22
N SER A 370 -8.98 30.25 17.95
CA SER A 370 -8.90 31.32 18.96
C SER A 370 -10.14 31.39 19.85
N GLY A 371 -11.25 30.83 19.36
CA GLY A 371 -12.53 30.77 20.05
C GLY A 371 -13.38 32.03 19.94
N ILE A 372 -14.51 32.02 20.67
CA ILE A 372 -15.50 33.11 20.74
C ILE A 372 -15.44 33.78 22.11
N GLY A 373 -15.50 35.11 22.14
CA GLY A 373 -15.66 35.89 23.37
C GLY A 373 -17.05 35.77 23.98
N ARG A 374 -17.29 34.68 24.74
CA ARG A 374 -18.58 34.35 25.39
C ARG A 374 -19.07 35.46 26.32
N GLY A 375 -20.36 35.77 26.24
CA GLY A 375 -21.02 36.80 27.04
C GLY A 375 -22.49 36.96 26.68
N THR A 376 -23.10 38.08 27.03
CA THR A 376 -24.50 38.40 26.68
C THR A 376 -24.61 39.22 25.39
N ILE A 377 -25.58 38.90 24.55
CA ILE A 377 -25.95 39.65 23.34
C ILE A 377 -27.39 40.17 23.46
N ASP A 378 -27.65 41.35 22.93
CA ASP A 378 -29.01 41.89 22.82
C ASP A 378 -29.51 41.69 21.39
N ILE A 379 -30.69 41.08 21.26
CA ILE A 379 -31.33 40.78 19.99
C ILE A 379 -32.67 41.52 19.94
N THR A 380 -32.89 42.30 18.89
CA THR A 380 -34.14 43.04 18.64
C THR A 380 -34.74 42.64 17.30
N ASP A 381 -35.97 42.15 17.34
CA ASP A 381 -36.75 41.80 16.15
C ASP A 381 -37.25 43.06 15.40
N ARG A 382 -37.75 42.88 14.19
CA ARG A 382 -38.23 43.96 13.32
C ARG A 382 -39.55 44.54 13.80
N SER A 383 -40.21 43.94 14.79
CA SER A 383 -41.35 44.56 15.51
C SER A 383 -40.90 45.54 16.59
N GLY A 384 -39.62 45.49 16.96
CA GLY A 384 -38.99 46.28 18.01
C GLY A 384 -38.99 45.59 19.38
N ALA A 385 -39.34 44.31 19.46
CA ALA A 385 -39.20 43.53 20.69
C ALA A 385 -37.73 43.13 20.86
N MET A 386 -37.22 43.27 22.09
CA MET A 386 -35.83 43.00 22.43
C MET A 386 -35.75 41.97 23.55
N ASP A 387 -34.76 41.08 23.47
CA ASP A 387 -34.37 40.18 24.55
C ASP A 387 -32.84 40.11 24.66
N THR A 388 -32.34 39.78 25.85
CA THR A 388 -30.91 39.58 26.11
C THR A 388 -30.64 38.08 26.22
N VAL A 389 -29.79 37.56 25.35
CA VAL A 389 -29.40 36.14 25.32
C VAL A 389 -28.06 35.98 26.02
N ASP A 390 -27.98 35.06 26.99
CA ASP A 390 -26.76 34.76 27.75
C ASP A 390 -26.02 33.56 27.15
N LEU A 391 -24.85 33.81 26.55
CA LEU A 391 -23.98 32.79 25.96
C LEU A 391 -22.76 32.48 26.83
N THR A 392 -22.69 32.99 28.06
CA THR A 392 -21.51 32.85 28.95
C THR A 392 -21.15 31.38 29.17
N ASP A 393 -22.16 30.52 29.36
CA ASP A 393 -22.01 29.09 29.59
C ASP A 393 -22.24 28.24 28.31
N ALA A 394 -22.29 28.85 27.12
CA ALA A 394 -22.50 28.11 25.86
C ALA A 394 -21.20 27.49 25.34
N ALA A 395 -21.12 26.16 25.18
CA ALA A 395 -19.87 25.50 24.76
C ALA A 395 -19.79 25.20 23.26
N THR A 396 -20.93 25.11 22.57
CA THR A 396 -21.03 24.67 21.17
C THR A 396 -21.93 25.60 20.34
N ILE A 397 -21.85 25.49 19.02
CA ILE A 397 -22.73 26.24 18.10
C ILE A 397 -24.21 25.86 18.28
N ASP A 398 -24.52 24.58 18.46
CA ASP A 398 -25.88 24.10 18.75
C ASP A 398 -26.46 24.78 19.99
N GLU A 399 -25.65 24.92 21.03
CA GLU A 399 -26.03 25.58 22.26
C GLU A 399 -26.28 27.09 22.10
N VAL A 400 -25.55 27.76 21.21
CA VAL A 400 -25.79 29.16 20.84
C VAL A 400 -27.12 29.28 20.10
N ILE A 401 -27.32 28.46 19.05
CA ILE A 401 -28.55 28.43 18.26
C ILE A 401 -29.76 28.15 19.15
N ALA A 402 -29.66 27.17 20.05
CA ALA A 402 -30.73 26.84 20.99
C ALA A 402 -31.08 28.02 21.90
N ARG A 403 -30.08 28.70 22.48
CA ARG A 403 -30.30 29.85 23.37
C ARG A 403 -30.92 31.04 22.63
N ILE A 404 -30.55 31.28 21.37
CA ILE A 404 -31.18 32.31 20.54
C ILE A 404 -32.64 31.94 20.22
N ASN A 405 -32.90 30.68 19.86
CA ASN A 405 -34.25 30.18 19.58
C ASN A 405 -35.18 30.16 20.82
N GLU A 406 -34.62 30.17 22.02
CA GLU A 406 -35.36 30.27 23.28
C GLU A 406 -35.63 31.71 23.73
N ALA A 407 -35.07 32.69 23.02
CA ALA A 407 -35.32 34.10 23.31
C ALA A 407 -36.81 34.43 23.11
N SER A 408 -37.30 35.40 23.89
CA SER A 408 -38.71 35.83 23.89
C SER A 408 -39.07 36.75 22.72
N VAL A 409 -38.28 36.73 21.63
CA VAL A 409 -38.43 37.53 20.42
C VAL A 409 -38.78 36.62 19.24
N ALA A 410 -39.43 37.17 18.20
CA ALA A 410 -39.85 36.38 17.05
C ALA A 410 -38.70 36.15 16.05
N ILE A 411 -37.62 35.50 16.50
CA ILE A 411 -36.42 35.21 15.71
C ILE A 411 -36.13 33.72 15.77
N THR A 412 -35.70 33.16 14.64
CA THR A 412 -35.21 31.79 14.54
C THR A 412 -33.75 31.80 14.12
N ALA A 413 -32.92 31.01 14.80
CA ALA A 413 -31.53 30.74 14.46
C ALA A 413 -31.39 29.33 13.87
N SER A 414 -30.55 29.18 12.86
CA SER A 414 -30.12 27.89 12.32
C SER A 414 -28.67 27.99 11.83
N VAL A 415 -28.07 26.87 11.45
CA VAL A 415 -26.87 26.92 10.61
C VAL A 415 -27.25 27.49 9.25
N ASN A 416 -26.35 28.26 8.64
CA ASN A 416 -26.61 28.86 7.33
C ASN A 416 -26.61 27.82 6.19
N PRO A 417 -27.15 28.14 5.01
CA PRO A 417 -27.21 27.20 3.88
C PRO A 417 -25.84 26.74 3.39
N SER A 418 -24.81 27.57 3.56
CA SER A 418 -23.42 27.24 3.22
C SER A 418 -22.89 26.12 4.10
N GLY A 419 -23.19 26.15 5.40
CA GLY A 419 -22.81 25.16 6.41
C GLY A 419 -21.61 25.56 7.28
N ASP A 420 -21.13 26.79 7.15
CA ASP A 420 -19.95 27.40 7.78
C ASP A 420 -20.32 28.45 8.86
N GLY A 421 -21.59 28.85 8.92
CA GLY A 421 -22.06 29.95 9.75
C GLY A 421 -23.44 29.78 10.37
N ILE A 422 -23.98 30.85 10.94
CA ILE A 422 -25.31 30.93 11.56
C ILE A 422 -26.18 31.89 10.74
N LEU A 423 -27.41 31.46 10.47
CA LEU A 423 -28.46 32.29 9.90
C LEU A 423 -29.48 32.65 10.98
N LEU A 424 -29.76 33.95 11.14
CA LEU A 424 -30.86 34.47 11.94
C LEU A 424 -31.97 34.98 11.03
N THR A 425 -33.21 34.57 11.28
CA THR A 425 -34.39 34.99 10.53
C THR A 425 -35.42 35.62 11.45
N ASP A 426 -35.85 36.84 11.13
CA ASP A 426 -36.99 37.50 11.76
C ASP A 426 -38.30 36.91 11.24
N THR A 427 -39.16 36.49 12.16
CA THR A 427 -40.50 35.92 11.87
C THR A 427 -41.62 36.84 12.36
N SER A 428 -41.30 38.04 12.83
CA SER A 428 -42.24 38.99 13.42
C SER A 428 -43.14 39.65 12.37
N GLY A 429 -42.65 39.77 11.12
CA GLY A 429 -43.30 40.53 10.03
C GLY A 429 -43.28 42.05 10.25
N GLY A 430 -42.45 42.54 11.18
CA GLY A 430 -42.27 43.95 11.44
C GLY A 430 -41.47 44.68 10.36
N ALA A 431 -41.53 46.02 10.36
CA ALA A 431 -40.84 46.88 9.39
C ALA A 431 -39.69 47.69 10.02
N GLY A 432 -39.34 47.40 11.27
CA GLY A 432 -38.23 48.00 12.00
C GLY A 432 -36.86 47.48 11.53
N ALA A 433 -35.81 47.88 12.23
CA ALA A 433 -34.47 47.36 12.02
C ALA A 433 -34.30 46.05 12.80
N PHE A 434 -33.69 45.05 12.17
CA PHE A 434 -33.22 43.85 12.86
C PHE A 434 -31.87 44.19 13.49
N ILE A 435 -31.78 44.14 14.83
CA ILE A 435 -30.59 44.56 15.58
C ILE A 435 -30.05 43.39 16.40
N VAL A 436 -28.75 43.10 16.26
CA VAL A 436 -27.99 42.21 17.12
C VAL A 436 -26.71 42.94 17.55
N VAL A 437 -26.49 43.05 18.86
CA VAL A 437 -25.32 43.75 19.42
C VAL A 437 -24.75 43.05 20.64
N ASP A 438 -23.43 43.15 20.81
CA ASP A 438 -22.75 42.74 22.02
C ASP A 438 -23.13 43.65 23.20
N ASN A 439 -23.62 43.05 24.28
CA ASN A 439 -23.83 43.73 25.56
C ASN A 439 -22.61 43.50 26.49
N SER A 440 -21.93 42.36 26.36
CA SER A 440 -20.65 42.07 27.00
C SER A 440 -19.79 41.17 26.12
N ALA A 441 -18.46 41.26 26.25
CA ALA A 441 -17.51 40.51 25.43
C ALA A 441 -17.70 40.79 23.92
N THR A 442 -17.49 39.79 23.06
CA THR A 442 -17.45 39.95 21.60
C THR A 442 -18.24 38.87 20.86
N ALA A 443 -19.13 38.13 21.55
CA ALA A 443 -19.81 36.96 20.99
C ALA A 443 -20.53 37.24 19.66
N ALA A 444 -21.33 38.30 19.55
CA ALA A 444 -22.03 38.62 18.30
C ALA A 444 -21.06 39.04 17.18
N ALA A 445 -19.98 39.75 17.51
CA ALA A 445 -18.96 40.14 16.54
C ALA A 445 -18.16 38.92 16.04
N ASP A 446 -17.73 38.05 16.95
CA ASP A 446 -16.97 36.85 16.65
C ASP A 446 -17.81 35.78 15.93
N LEU A 447 -19.14 35.78 16.13
CA LEU A 447 -20.09 34.95 15.40
C LEU A 447 -20.54 35.58 14.06
N GLY A 448 -20.02 36.75 13.68
CA GLY A 448 -20.39 37.42 12.42
C GLY A 448 -21.83 37.94 12.34
N ILE A 449 -22.58 37.96 13.45
CA ILE A 449 -24.01 38.34 13.48
C ILE A 449 -24.23 39.78 13.99
N ASN A 450 -23.18 40.49 14.41
CA ASN A 450 -23.32 41.85 14.95
C ASN A 450 -23.67 42.87 13.86
N THR A 451 -24.86 43.46 13.95
CA THR A 451 -25.37 44.47 13.00
C THR A 451 -25.06 45.91 13.41
N GLY A 452 -24.49 46.09 14.60
CA GLY A 452 -24.40 47.38 15.27
C GLY A 452 -25.77 47.94 15.69
N VAL A 453 -25.75 49.04 16.44
CA VAL A 453 -26.95 49.65 17.06
C VAL A 453 -27.96 50.23 16.06
N LEU A 454 -27.59 50.38 14.79
CA LEU A 454 -28.49 50.85 13.73
C LEU A 454 -29.29 49.70 13.11
N GLY A 455 -28.83 48.46 13.26
CA GLY A 455 -29.42 47.27 12.67
C GLY A 455 -29.37 47.23 11.14
N VAL A 456 -29.98 46.18 10.60
CA VAL A 456 -30.17 45.98 9.16
C VAL A 456 -31.65 46.05 8.79
N ASN A 457 -31.93 46.43 7.54
CA ASN A 457 -33.28 46.41 6.99
C ASN A 457 -33.49 45.17 6.11
N GLN A 458 -33.17 44.01 6.67
CA GLN A 458 -33.34 42.69 6.07
C GLN A 458 -34.07 41.81 7.08
N ASP A 459 -34.81 40.81 6.59
CA ASP A 459 -35.47 39.81 7.44
C ASP A 459 -34.47 38.73 7.91
N GLU A 460 -33.29 38.67 7.28
CA GLU A 460 -32.24 37.69 7.56
C GLU A 460 -30.90 38.36 7.86
N ILE A 461 -30.14 37.75 8.76
CA ILE A 461 -28.72 38.04 9.04
C ILE A 461 -27.99 36.70 8.89
N ASP A 462 -27.21 36.56 7.82
CA ASP A 462 -26.29 35.44 7.64
C ASP A 462 -24.92 35.85 8.16
N SER A 463 -24.26 34.98 8.91
CA SER A 463 -22.89 35.22 9.35
C SER A 463 -21.91 34.94 8.21
N ASP A 464 -20.74 35.57 8.30
CA ASP A 464 -19.57 35.11 7.53
C ASP A 464 -19.13 33.70 8.00
N ASP A 465 -18.14 33.13 7.32
CA ASP A 465 -17.50 31.88 7.75
C ASP A 465 -16.93 32.04 9.17
N LEU A 466 -17.34 31.13 10.07
CA LEU A 466 -16.88 31.10 11.46
C LEU A 466 -15.46 30.55 11.61
N ASN A 467 -14.80 30.18 10.50
CA ASN A 467 -13.43 29.72 10.42
C ASN A 467 -13.17 28.58 11.41
N PHE A 468 -13.93 27.50 11.27
CA PHE A 468 -13.75 26.31 12.09
C PHE A 468 -12.37 25.68 11.82
N GLN A 469 -11.54 25.54 12.85
CA GLN A 469 -10.23 24.94 12.72
C GLN A 469 -10.33 23.40 12.63
N TYR A 470 -10.23 22.86 11.42
CA TYR A 470 -10.12 21.41 11.18
C TYR A 470 -8.71 20.96 10.79
N ILE A 471 -7.80 21.89 10.48
CA ILE A 471 -6.37 21.62 10.35
C ILE A 471 -5.66 22.02 11.64
N SER A 472 -5.09 21.03 12.30
CA SER A 472 -4.37 21.14 13.56
C SER A 472 -3.02 20.44 13.46
N ARG A 473 -2.20 20.54 14.51
CA ARG A 473 -0.96 19.76 14.62
C ARG A 473 -1.26 18.25 14.68
N ALA A 474 -2.39 17.86 15.27
CA ALA A 474 -2.81 16.46 15.37
C ALA A 474 -3.44 15.90 14.08
N THR A 475 -3.75 16.74 13.08
CA THR A 475 -4.33 16.29 11.82
C THR A 475 -3.39 15.32 11.11
N ARG A 476 -3.89 14.12 10.81
CA ARG A 476 -3.13 13.10 10.09
C ARG A 476 -3.06 13.40 8.60
N LEU A 477 -1.91 13.12 7.99
CA LEU A 477 -1.67 13.32 6.56
C LEU A 477 -2.59 12.44 5.70
N ASP A 478 -2.98 11.26 6.16
CA ASP A 478 -3.89 10.34 5.46
C ASP A 478 -5.35 10.85 5.38
N SER A 479 -5.73 11.78 6.26
CA SER A 479 -7.08 12.37 6.31
C SER A 479 -7.27 13.55 5.35
N LEU A 480 -6.18 14.13 4.84
CA LEU A 480 -6.22 15.29 3.95
C LEU A 480 -6.82 14.95 2.58
N ASN A 481 -7.16 15.97 1.81
CA ASN A 481 -7.68 15.86 0.44
C ASN A 481 -8.94 14.98 0.35
N GLY A 482 -9.85 15.13 1.32
CA GLY A 482 -11.08 14.34 1.40
C GLY A 482 -10.84 12.85 1.68
N GLY A 483 -9.82 12.54 2.50
CA GLY A 483 -9.44 11.18 2.86
C GLY A 483 -8.65 10.42 1.79
N GLN A 484 -8.09 11.13 0.80
CA GLN A 484 -7.13 10.55 -0.15
C GLN A 484 -5.69 10.58 0.38
N GLY A 485 -5.46 11.37 1.43
CA GLY A 485 -4.18 11.59 2.06
C GLY A 485 -3.24 12.47 1.25
N ALA A 486 -2.18 12.93 1.91
CA ALA A 486 -1.02 13.51 1.27
C ALA A 486 0.04 12.43 0.99
N GLN A 487 0.65 12.46 -0.19
CA GLN A 487 1.73 11.54 -0.51
C GLN A 487 2.96 11.81 0.39
N ALA A 488 3.44 10.79 1.07
CA ALA A 488 4.75 10.80 1.72
C ALA A 488 5.87 10.91 0.67
N GLY A 489 6.71 11.93 0.76
CA GLY A 489 7.71 12.22 -0.27
C GLY A 489 8.57 13.44 0.03
N LYS A 490 9.38 13.85 -0.96
CA LYS A 490 10.39 14.90 -0.80
C LYS A 490 9.93 16.23 -1.37
N ILE A 491 10.15 17.29 -0.62
CA ILE A 491 9.89 18.67 -1.04
C ILE A 491 11.18 19.48 -0.97
N GLN A 492 11.38 20.39 -1.92
CA GLN A 492 12.46 21.36 -1.90
C GLN A 492 11.89 22.71 -1.51
N ILE A 493 12.42 23.27 -0.43
CA ILE A 493 12.07 24.60 0.06
C ILE A 493 13.25 25.53 -0.21
N THR A 494 12.97 26.68 -0.82
CA THR A 494 13.95 27.74 -1.05
C THR A 494 13.44 29.04 -0.47
N ASP A 495 14.23 29.66 0.41
CA ASP A 495 13.92 30.97 1.00
C ASP A 495 14.24 32.13 0.04
N GLY A 496 13.76 33.33 0.37
CA GLY A 496 13.98 34.54 -0.41
C GLY A 496 15.46 34.96 -0.50
N ALA A 497 16.30 34.50 0.44
CA ALA A 497 17.75 34.67 0.37
C ALA A 497 18.42 33.70 -0.63
N GLY A 498 17.68 32.72 -1.15
CA GLY A 498 18.15 31.71 -2.11
C GLY A 498 18.74 30.46 -1.46
N THR A 499 18.54 30.25 -0.15
CA THR A 499 18.93 29.03 0.56
C THR A 499 17.91 27.94 0.25
N SER A 500 18.35 26.85 -0.37
CA SER A 500 17.50 25.69 -0.68
C SER A 500 17.84 24.49 0.20
N VAL A 501 16.81 23.86 0.78
CA VAL A 501 16.91 22.60 1.51
C VAL A 501 15.86 21.62 0.99
N THR A 502 16.21 20.33 0.95
CA THR A 502 15.26 19.26 0.66
C THR A 502 14.85 18.61 1.97
N ILE A 503 13.55 18.52 2.17
CA ILE A 503 12.90 17.83 3.29
C ILE A 503 12.34 16.51 2.77
N ASP A 504 12.42 15.46 3.59
CA ASP A 504 11.97 14.11 3.25
C ASP A 504 10.88 13.65 4.21
N LEU A 505 9.61 13.88 3.85
CA LEU A 505 8.42 13.47 4.61
C LEU A 505 8.01 12.02 4.31
N SER A 506 8.98 11.16 3.97
CA SER A 506 8.76 9.73 3.75
C SER A 506 9.30 8.85 4.86
N GLN A 507 9.73 9.45 5.98
CA GLN A 507 10.15 8.68 7.14
C GLN A 507 8.92 8.08 7.83
N ALA A 508 9.13 6.98 8.56
CA ALA A 508 8.04 6.21 9.16
C ALA A 508 7.32 6.93 10.32
N ASP A 509 7.89 8.04 10.80
CA ASP A 509 7.36 8.82 11.92
C ASP A 509 6.62 10.10 11.44
N ASP A 510 6.59 10.38 10.13
CA ASP A 510 5.97 11.59 9.55
C ASP A 510 4.52 11.34 9.13
N ASP A 511 3.60 11.28 10.10
CA ASP A 511 2.19 10.91 9.87
C ASP A 511 1.23 12.10 10.03
N THR A 512 1.68 13.22 10.58
CA THR A 512 0.83 14.36 10.97
C THR A 512 1.32 15.70 10.43
N ILE A 513 0.44 16.71 10.50
CA ILE A 513 0.80 18.11 10.20
C ILE A 513 1.84 18.65 11.19
N ALA A 514 1.88 18.16 12.44
CA ALA A 514 2.94 18.51 13.39
C ALA A 514 4.31 18.15 12.82
N ASP A 515 4.46 16.93 12.32
CA ASP A 515 5.73 16.42 11.77
C ASP A 515 6.16 17.26 10.57
N VAL A 516 5.22 17.60 9.69
CA VAL A 516 5.49 18.50 8.55
C VAL A 516 5.98 19.88 9.01
N ILE A 517 5.28 20.49 9.98
CA ILE A 517 5.65 21.82 10.49
C ILE A 517 7.01 21.78 11.18
N ASP A 518 7.27 20.77 11.98
CA ASP A 518 8.49 20.64 12.77
C ASP A 518 9.70 20.35 11.89
N GLU A 519 9.54 19.51 10.86
CA GLU A 519 10.58 19.24 9.88
C GLU A 519 10.91 20.50 9.05
N ILE A 520 9.91 21.29 8.63
CA ILE A 520 10.14 22.58 7.94
C ILE A 520 10.86 23.57 8.86
N ASN A 521 10.46 23.68 10.12
CA ASN A 521 11.07 24.59 11.08
C ASN A 521 12.47 24.13 11.54
N GLY A 522 12.76 22.83 11.43
CA GLY A 522 14.02 22.21 11.85
C GLY A 522 15.18 22.38 10.86
N VAL A 523 14.91 22.61 9.56
CA VAL A 523 15.94 22.61 8.50
C VAL A 523 16.83 23.86 8.41
N GLY A 524 16.64 24.86 9.29
CA GLY A 524 17.53 26.02 9.38
C GLY A 524 17.48 26.99 8.20
N THR A 525 16.35 27.03 7.48
CA THR A 525 16.03 28.09 6.51
C THR A 525 15.44 29.31 7.21
N ASN A 526 15.23 30.43 6.48
CA ASN A 526 14.47 31.56 7.03
C ASN A 526 12.95 31.38 6.96
N ILE A 527 12.46 30.19 6.59
CA ILE A 527 11.03 29.89 6.47
C ILE A 527 10.53 29.30 7.77
N ILE A 528 9.41 29.84 8.26
CA ILE A 528 8.68 29.35 9.42
C ILE A 528 7.34 28.81 8.93
N ALA A 529 7.05 27.55 9.24
CA ALA A 529 5.75 26.93 9.06
C ALA A 529 4.90 27.06 10.33
N SER A 530 3.61 27.32 10.14
CA SER A 530 2.59 27.39 11.19
C SER A 530 1.25 27.02 10.60
N ILE A 531 0.23 26.78 11.44
CA ILE A 531 -1.15 26.71 10.96
C ILE A 531 -1.61 28.15 10.65
N ASN A 532 -2.35 28.34 9.56
CA ASN A 532 -2.83 29.66 9.17
C ASN A 532 -3.91 30.18 10.15
N ALA A 533 -4.21 31.48 10.07
CA ALA A 533 -5.13 32.13 11.01
C ALA A 533 -6.59 31.64 10.90
N ALA A 534 -6.99 31.10 9.74
CA ALA A 534 -8.31 30.51 9.53
C ALA A 534 -8.41 29.06 10.07
N GLY A 535 -7.28 28.40 10.35
CA GLY A 535 -7.27 27.02 10.85
C GLY A 535 -7.53 25.96 9.79
N ASN A 536 -7.34 26.29 8.52
CA ASN A 536 -7.65 25.43 7.37
C ASN A 536 -6.44 25.16 6.46
N GLY A 537 -5.21 25.44 6.89
CA GLY A 537 -4.02 25.17 6.09
C GLY A 537 -2.70 25.47 6.80
N ILE A 538 -1.60 25.21 6.08
CA ILE A 538 -0.24 25.54 6.55
C ILE A 538 0.16 26.91 5.96
N LEU A 539 0.53 27.84 6.84
CA LEU A 539 1.14 29.12 6.49
C LEU A 539 2.66 29.02 6.56
N LEU A 540 3.32 29.31 5.45
CA LEU A 540 4.77 29.48 5.36
C LEU A 540 5.11 30.96 5.34
N THR A 541 6.00 31.40 6.24
CA THR A 541 6.48 32.78 6.33
C THR A 541 7.98 32.84 6.18
N ASP A 542 8.44 33.58 5.16
CA ASP A 542 9.85 33.86 4.92
C ASP A 542 10.31 35.10 5.70
N THR A 543 11.19 34.87 6.67
CA THR A 543 11.74 35.90 7.55
C THR A 543 12.99 36.59 7.00
N SER A 544 13.46 36.22 5.80
CA SER A 544 14.64 36.83 5.17
C SER A 544 14.44 38.29 4.74
N GLY A 545 13.18 38.73 4.58
CA GLY A 545 12.79 40.13 4.35
C GLY A 545 12.93 40.63 2.91
N SER A 546 13.45 39.84 1.97
CA SER A 546 13.41 40.13 0.52
C SER A 546 13.72 38.88 -0.30
N GLY A 547 13.01 38.68 -1.42
CA GLY A 547 13.25 37.58 -2.34
C GLY A 547 11.97 36.89 -2.76
N VAL A 548 12.10 35.76 -3.44
CA VAL A 548 10.97 34.89 -3.78
C VAL A 548 11.19 33.56 -3.08
N MET A 549 10.31 33.23 -2.14
CA MET A 549 10.22 31.90 -1.56
C MET A 549 9.65 30.94 -2.60
N THR A 550 10.19 29.72 -2.71
CA THR A 550 9.66 28.69 -3.62
C THR A 550 9.63 27.32 -2.95
N ILE A 551 8.53 26.60 -3.10
CA ILE A 551 8.34 25.23 -2.64
C ILE A 551 8.05 24.39 -3.89
N ALA A 552 8.86 23.35 -4.11
CA ALA A 552 8.78 22.50 -5.29
C ALA A 552 8.82 21.02 -4.92
N GLU A 553 8.16 20.20 -5.74
CA GLU A 553 8.22 18.74 -5.64
C GLU A 553 9.60 18.22 -6.05
N VAL A 554 10.07 17.17 -5.37
CA VAL A 554 11.27 16.43 -5.73
C VAL A 554 10.87 15.06 -6.29
N ASP A 555 11.65 14.52 -7.22
CA ASP A 555 11.46 13.18 -7.81
C ASP A 555 10.09 12.93 -8.46
N GLY A 556 9.38 14.00 -8.86
CA GLY A 556 8.05 13.91 -9.47
C GLY A 556 6.92 13.56 -8.49
N GLY A 557 7.14 13.78 -7.18
CA GLY A 557 6.13 13.64 -6.14
C GLY A 557 4.98 14.65 -6.25
N ARG A 558 4.01 14.51 -5.35
CA ARG A 558 2.88 15.44 -5.16
C ARG A 558 2.69 15.87 -3.69
N THR A 559 3.72 15.72 -2.85
CA THR A 559 3.64 16.00 -1.42
C THR A 559 3.29 17.46 -1.13
N ALA A 560 4.01 18.40 -1.73
CA ALA A 560 3.76 19.83 -1.53
C ALA A 560 2.38 20.25 -2.09
N ARG A 561 1.96 19.66 -3.21
CA ARG A 561 0.65 19.93 -3.82
C ARG A 561 -0.49 19.38 -2.96
N ASP A 562 -0.35 18.16 -2.45
CA ASP A 562 -1.34 17.52 -1.59
C ASP A 562 -1.45 18.23 -0.22
N LEU A 563 -0.40 18.93 0.22
CA LEU A 563 -0.40 19.83 1.39
C LEU A 563 -0.82 21.28 1.04
N ASN A 564 -1.12 21.54 -0.23
CA ASN A 564 -1.40 22.85 -0.80
C ASN A 564 -0.33 23.94 -0.56
N ILE A 565 0.92 23.57 -0.33
CA ILE A 565 2.05 24.50 -0.11
C ILE A 565 2.99 24.61 -1.33
N ALA A 566 2.66 23.97 -2.46
CA ALA A 566 3.46 24.06 -3.68
C ALA A 566 3.31 25.43 -4.36
N GLY A 567 4.42 26.09 -4.71
CA GLY A 567 4.36 27.36 -5.43
C GLY A 567 5.50 28.31 -5.11
N SER A 568 5.29 29.59 -5.44
CA SER A 568 6.26 30.66 -5.17
C SER A 568 5.57 31.90 -4.63
N SER A 569 6.18 32.58 -3.66
CA SER A 569 5.67 33.82 -3.09
C SER A 569 6.71 34.93 -3.03
N SER A 570 6.31 36.12 -3.47
CA SER A 570 7.08 37.37 -3.34
C SER A 570 6.58 38.28 -2.21
N SER A 571 5.44 37.95 -1.58
CA SER A 571 4.90 38.68 -0.42
C SER A 571 5.60 38.33 0.89
N GLY A 572 6.46 37.30 0.87
CA GLY A 572 7.07 36.72 2.06
C GLY A 572 6.18 35.70 2.77
N THR A 573 4.96 35.46 2.29
CA THR A 573 4.04 34.45 2.85
C THR A 573 3.45 33.58 1.76
N LEU A 574 3.30 32.28 2.02
CA LEU A 574 2.56 31.35 1.18
C LEU A 574 1.56 30.61 2.06
N ASP A 575 0.28 30.81 1.78
CA ASP A 575 -0.82 30.22 2.52
C ASP A 575 -1.32 28.99 1.77
N GLY A 576 -1.17 27.81 2.37
CA GLY A 576 -1.68 26.54 1.87
C GLY A 576 -3.09 26.23 2.37
N SER A 577 -3.95 27.25 2.43
CA SER A 577 -5.36 27.14 2.80
C SER A 577 -6.11 26.15 1.91
N PHE A 578 -6.94 25.29 2.49
CA PHE A 578 -7.88 24.46 1.72
C PHE A 578 -9.17 25.21 1.33
N GLU A 579 -9.27 26.50 1.66
CA GLU A 579 -10.23 27.44 1.10
C GLU A 579 -9.65 28.18 -0.12
N PHE A 580 -10.38 28.15 -1.22
CA PHE A 580 -9.99 28.77 -2.48
C PHE A 580 -10.97 29.87 -2.86
N SER A 581 -10.44 31.07 -3.10
CA SER A 581 -11.23 32.23 -3.50
C SER A 581 -11.22 32.42 -5.02
N VAL A 582 -12.39 32.76 -5.58
CA VAL A 582 -12.57 33.16 -6.97
C VAL A 582 -13.21 34.54 -7.01
N ASP A 583 -12.43 35.53 -7.39
CA ASP A 583 -12.93 36.88 -7.58
C ASP A 583 -13.78 36.97 -8.85
N ILE A 584 -14.99 37.49 -8.71
CA ILE A 584 -15.92 37.79 -9.80
C ILE A 584 -15.89 39.30 -10.06
N ASP A 585 -15.37 39.66 -11.22
CA ASP A 585 -15.30 41.03 -11.69
C ASP A 585 -16.55 41.40 -12.50
N ALA A 586 -16.82 42.69 -12.65
CA ALA A 586 -17.96 43.17 -13.44
C ALA A 586 -17.88 42.76 -14.94
N THR A 587 -16.71 42.34 -15.41
CA THR A 587 -16.49 41.84 -16.78
C THR A 587 -16.72 40.34 -16.91
N ASP A 588 -16.90 39.62 -15.82
CA ASP A 588 -17.13 38.19 -15.83
C ASP A 588 -18.54 37.81 -16.25
N ASN A 589 -18.65 36.60 -16.78
CA ASN A 589 -19.88 35.90 -17.09
C ASN A 589 -19.80 34.48 -16.53
N LEU A 590 -20.91 33.74 -16.59
CA LEU A 590 -20.96 32.39 -16.02
C LEU A 590 -19.87 31.45 -16.58
N LEU A 591 -19.54 31.59 -17.87
CA LEU A 591 -18.48 30.82 -18.52
C LEU A 591 -17.09 31.19 -17.98
N SER A 592 -16.79 32.47 -17.73
CA SER A 592 -15.51 32.87 -17.15
C SER A 592 -15.39 32.42 -15.71
N VAL A 593 -16.47 32.44 -14.92
CA VAL A 593 -16.50 31.89 -13.55
C VAL A 593 -16.22 30.39 -13.57
N GLN A 594 -16.90 29.62 -14.44
CA GLN A 594 -16.62 28.20 -14.61
C GLN A 594 -15.14 27.94 -14.96
N GLN A 595 -14.57 28.74 -15.85
CA GLN A 595 -13.16 28.62 -16.26
C GLN A 595 -12.21 28.98 -15.11
N LYS A 596 -12.51 30.03 -14.34
CA LYS A 596 -11.72 30.44 -13.17
C LYS A 596 -11.69 29.31 -12.13
N ILE A 597 -12.84 28.71 -11.80
CA ILE A 597 -12.92 27.58 -10.86
C ILE A 597 -12.10 26.39 -11.35
N ASN A 598 -12.31 25.97 -12.61
CA ASN A 598 -11.56 24.83 -13.17
C ASN A 598 -10.05 25.10 -13.30
N ALA A 599 -9.63 26.37 -13.41
CA ALA A 599 -8.23 26.76 -13.48
C ALA A 599 -7.52 26.68 -12.12
N LEU A 600 -8.25 26.62 -11.00
CA LEU A 600 -7.67 26.38 -9.67
C LEU A 600 -6.98 25.02 -9.58
N GLY A 601 -7.40 24.03 -10.37
CA GLY A 601 -6.80 22.69 -10.38
C GLY A 601 -7.07 21.87 -9.10
N ILE A 602 -8.14 22.22 -8.39
CA ILE A 602 -8.60 21.57 -7.16
C ILE A 602 -9.51 20.37 -7.47
N SER A 603 -9.82 19.52 -6.47
CA SER A 603 -10.68 18.34 -6.61
C SER A 603 -12.18 18.65 -6.74
N VAL A 604 -12.52 19.74 -7.43
CA VAL A 604 -13.87 20.19 -7.76
C VAL A 604 -13.93 20.58 -9.23
N THR A 605 -14.86 19.97 -9.95
CA THR A 605 -15.13 20.28 -11.35
C THR A 605 -16.37 21.17 -11.48
N ALA A 606 -16.23 22.30 -12.17
CA ALA A 606 -17.31 23.22 -12.51
C ALA A 606 -17.84 22.99 -13.93
N SER A 607 -19.17 22.88 -14.07
CA SER A 607 -19.87 22.71 -15.35
C SER A 607 -21.11 23.59 -15.44
N ILE A 608 -21.49 23.97 -16.66
CA ILE A 608 -22.73 24.72 -16.89
C ILE A 608 -23.73 23.80 -17.60
N PHE A 609 -24.96 23.77 -17.10
CA PHE A 609 -26.07 23.08 -17.76
C PHE A 609 -27.28 24.00 -17.86
N SER A 610 -28.28 23.60 -18.67
CA SER A 610 -29.57 24.28 -18.73
C SER A 610 -30.70 23.37 -18.28
N ASP A 611 -31.58 23.88 -17.42
CA ASP A 611 -32.77 23.16 -16.94
C ASP A 611 -33.96 23.23 -17.93
N GLY A 612 -33.87 24.10 -18.94
CA GLY A 612 -34.90 24.31 -19.96
C GLY A 612 -36.06 25.22 -19.53
N SER A 613 -35.96 25.89 -18.38
CA SER A 613 -36.96 26.85 -17.92
C SER A 613 -37.01 28.11 -18.82
N ALA A 614 -38.09 28.89 -18.71
CA ALA A 614 -38.28 30.08 -19.55
C ALA A 614 -37.52 31.31 -19.02
N THR A 615 -37.15 31.29 -17.74
CA THR A 615 -36.50 32.38 -17.01
C THR A 615 -35.33 31.79 -16.26
N ASP A 616 -34.15 32.37 -16.48
CA ASP A 616 -32.91 31.99 -15.81
C ASP A 616 -32.53 30.50 -15.93
N PRO A 617 -32.47 29.94 -17.15
CA PRO A 617 -32.39 28.50 -17.34
C PRO A 617 -31.00 27.90 -17.18
N PHE A 618 -29.95 28.70 -16.97
CA PHE A 618 -28.58 28.21 -16.91
C PHE A 618 -28.09 28.14 -15.46
N HIS A 619 -27.46 27.03 -15.10
CA HIS A 619 -26.93 26.81 -13.76
C HIS A 619 -25.46 26.42 -13.82
N LEU A 620 -24.70 26.87 -12.82
CA LEU A 620 -23.36 26.38 -12.53
C LEU A 620 -23.48 25.19 -11.56
N ALA A 621 -23.02 24.03 -11.99
CA ALA A 621 -22.90 22.83 -11.18
C ALA A 621 -21.46 22.62 -10.76
N LEU A 622 -21.25 22.45 -9.46
CA LEU A 622 -19.99 22.05 -8.85
C LEU A 622 -20.11 20.60 -8.40
N MET A 623 -19.14 19.78 -8.82
CA MET A 623 -19.06 18.37 -8.46
C MET A 623 -17.71 18.10 -7.82
N GLY A 624 -17.71 17.56 -6.60
CA GLY A 624 -16.50 17.02 -5.99
C GLY A 624 -16.03 15.78 -6.75
N ASP A 625 -14.72 15.66 -6.99
CA ASP A 625 -14.15 14.52 -7.71
C ASP A 625 -13.99 13.28 -6.82
N VAL A 626 -13.97 13.48 -5.50
CA VAL A 626 -13.77 12.45 -4.47
C VAL A 626 -15.09 12.12 -3.78
N SER A 627 -15.29 10.85 -3.45
CA SER A 627 -16.42 10.36 -2.64
C SER A 627 -16.04 10.23 -1.17
N GLY A 628 -17.05 10.20 -0.30
CA GLY A 628 -16.84 9.96 1.14
C GLY A 628 -17.15 11.19 1.99
N SER A 629 -17.41 10.96 3.27
CA SER A 629 -17.82 11.98 4.25
C SER A 629 -16.76 13.07 4.47
N GLN A 630 -15.48 12.77 4.25
CA GLN A 630 -14.39 13.75 4.33
C GLN A 630 -14.27 14.63 3.07
N ALA A 631 -14.89 14.23 1.95
CA ALA A 631 -14.85 14.94 0.68
C ALA A 631 -16.02 15.93 0.50
N ARG A 632 -16.55 16.47 1.61
CA ARG A 632 -17.55 17.52 1.56
C ARG A 632 -16.92 18.82 1.02
N VAL A 633 -17.74 19.63 0.36
CA VAL A 633 -17.32 20.91 -0.23
C VAL A 633 -18.24 22.01 0.27
N LEU A 634 -17.63 23.00 0.93
CA LEU A 634 -18.25 24.27 1.28
C LEU A 634 -18.15 25.21 0.09
N VAL A 635 -19.24 25.93 -0.17
CA VAL A 635 -19.27 26.93 -1.23
C VAL A 635 -20.07 28.11 -0.72
N ASN A 636 -19.41 29.26 -0.59
CA ASN A 636 -20.04 30.52 -0.23
C ASN A 636 -19.92 31.48 -1.42
N GLY A 637 -21.07 31.80 -2.02
CA GLY A 637 -21.16 32.71 -3.17
C GLY A 637 -22.08 33.90 -2.92
N LEU A 638 -22.50 34.14 -1.67
CA LEU A 638 -23.46 35.18 -1.31
C LEU A 638 -22.97 36.57 -1.71
N ASP A 639 -21.71 36.89 -1.42
CA ASP A 639 -21.06 38.14 -1.80
C ASP A 639 -21.03 38.37 -3.32
N ALA A 640 -20.97 37.28 -4.08
CA ALA A 640 -20.96 37.30 -5.53
C ALA A 640 -22.35 37.14 -6.17
N GLY A 641 -23.40 37.03 -5.35
CA GLY A 641 -24.79 36.79 -5.79
C GLY A 641 -24.98 35.48 -6.55
N VAL A 642 -24.17 34.47 -6.22
CA VAL A 642 -24.21 33.11 -6.80
C VAL A 642 -24.49 32.11 -5.69
N ASP A 643 -25.75 31.96 -5.33
CA ASP A 643 -26.15 31.05 -4.24
C ASP A 643 -26.16 29.61 -4.72
N PHE A 644 -25.68 28.69 -3.88
CA PHE A 644 -25.63 27.27 -4.19
C PHE A 644 -26.58 26.47 -3.30
N THR A 645 -27.23 25.48 -3.91
CA THR A 645 -28.00 24.46 -3.21
C THR A 645 -27.33 23.11 -3.34
N ARG A 646 -27.21 22.38 -2.23
CA ARG A 646 -26.67 21.02 -2.22
C ARG A 646 -27.70 20.04 -2.78
N THR A 647 -27.38 19.36 -3.87
CA THR A 647 -28.23 18.33 -4.50
C THR A 647 -27.83 16.91 -4.10
N SER A 648 -26.57 16.69 -3.75
CA SER A 648 -26.04 15.44 -3.21
C SER A 648 -24.96 15.74 -2.17
N ALA A 649 -25.04 15.09 -1.02
CA ALA A 649 -24.01 15.20 0.02
C ALA A 649 -22.93 14.13 -0.16
N ALA A 650 -21.68 14.52 0.01
CA ALA A 650 -20.58 13.57 0.11
C ALA A 650 -20.78 12.69 1.37
N ARG A 651 -20.69 11.38 1.20
CA ARG A 651 -20.89 10.40 2.28
C ARG A 651 -20.20 9.10 1.99
N ASP A 652 -19.88 8.37 3.06
CA ASP A 652 -19.27 7.04 2.99
C ASP A 652 -20.26 5.99 2.50
N ALA A 653 -19.74 4.99 1.79
CA ALA A 653 -20.41 3.71 1.64
C ALA A 653 -20.55 3.05 3.02
N VAL A 654 -21.69 2.42 3.26
CA VAL A 654 -21.92 1.63 4.47
C VAL A 654 -22.32 0.23 4.06
N LEU A 655 -21.58 -0.73 4.58
CA LEU A 655 -21.82 -2.15 4.37
C LEU A 655 -21.76 -2.87 5.70
N ARG A 656 -22.37 -4.04 5.74
CA ARG A 656 -22.34 -4.91 6.89
C ARG A 656 -21.74 -6.24 6.51
N TYR A 657 -20.73 -6.64 7.28
CA TYR A 657 -20.01 -7.88 7.10
C TYR A 657 -20.52 -8.91 8.13
N GLY A 658 -20.99 -10.06 7.66
CA GLY A 658 -21.61 -11.11 8.48
C GLY A 658 -23.11 -11.29 8.23
N ASP A 659 -23.68 -12.33 8.83
CA ASP A 659 -25.05 -12.81 8.54
C ASP A 659 -26.14 -11.98 9.25
N SER A 660 -26.09 -11.88 10.58
CA SER A 660 -27.12 -11.21 11.39
C SER A 660 -26.55 -10.55 12.64
N LEU A 661 -27.33 -9.63 13.22
CA LEU A 661 -27.00 -9.00 14.50
C LEU A 661 -27.06 -10.02 15.64
N PRO A 662 -26.24 -9.87 16.70
CA PRO A 662 -25.24 -8.81 16.90
C PRO A 662 -23.86 -9.13 16.30
N SER A 663 -23.65 -10.33 15.75
CA SER A 663 -22.34 -10.83 15.29
C SER A 663 -21.83 -10.23 13.98
N SER A 664 -22.56 -9.27 13.39
CA SER A 664 -22.21 -8.61 12.14
C SER A 664 -21.52 -7.28 12.40
N LEU A 665 -20.49 -6.94 11.63
CA LEU A 665 -19.76 -5.68 11.75
C LEU A 665 -20.24 -4.65 10.73
N LEU A 666 -20.56 -3.44 11.18
CA LEU A 666 -20.81 -2.29 10.31
C LEU A 666 -19.47 -1.70 9.87
N ILE A 667 -19.34 -1.43 8.58
CA ILE A 667 -18.10 -0.96 7.97
C ILE A 667 -18.44 0.23 7.08
N SER A 668 -17.71 1.33 7.25
CA SER A 668 -17.76 2.46 6.35
C SER A 668 -16.52 2.53 5.45
N LYS A 669 -16.71 2.99 4.21
CA LYS A 669 -15.62 3.22 3.25
C LYS A 669 -15.87 4.52 2.48
N SER A 670 -14.82 5.31 2.27
CA SER A 670 -14.91 6.55 1.51
C SER A 670 -15.20 6.32 0.03
N THR A 671 -14.94 5.13 -0.51
CA THR A 671 -15.16 4.80 -1.94
C THR A 671 -16.03 3.55 -2.14
N ASN A 672 -16.56 3.40 -3.36
CA ASN A 672 -17.28 2.20 -3.79
C ASN A 672 -16.34 1.08 -4.29
N ILE A 673 -15.01 1.26 -4.23
CA ILE A 673 -14.00 0.27 -4.61
C ILE A 673 -13.16 -0.05 -3.37
N ILE A 674 -13.41 -1.22 -2.80
CA ILE A 674 -12.89 -1.62 -1.50
C ILE A 674 -11.85 -2.72 -1.70
N ASN A 675 -10.60 -2.41 -1.43
CA ASN A 675 -9.44 -3.28 -1.64
C ASN A 675 -8.80 -3.79 -0.34
N ASP A 676 -9.33 -3.37 0.81
CA ASP A 676 -8.73 -3.57 2.14
C ASP A 676 -9.68 -4.27 3.13
N LEU A 677 -10.86 -4.69 2.68
CA LEU A 677 -11.84 -5.39 3.53
C LEU A 677 -11.48 -6.86 3.74
N VAL A 678 -11.04 -7.53 2.68
CA VAL A 678 -10.55 -8.91 2.72
C VAL A 678 -9.26 -8.95 1.93
N GLU A 679 -8.21 -9.50 2.53
CA GLU A 679 -6.89 -9.58 1.90
C GLU A 679 -6.96 -10.29 0.55
N GLY A 680 -6.35 -9.68 -0.47
CA GLY A 680 -6.35 -10.20 -1.83
C GLY A 680 -7.65 -10.02 -2.61
N LEU A 681 -8.70 -9.39 -2.04
CA LEU A 681 -9.94 -9.08 -2.75
C LEU A 681 -10.09 -7.59 -3.04
N THR A 682 -10.70 -7.29 -4.18
CA THR A 682 -11.24 -5.98 -4.52
C THR A 682 -12.73 -6.12 -4.76
N ILE A 683 -13.52 -5.47 -3.92
CA ILE A 683 -14.98 -5.47 -3.95
C ILE A 683 -15.44 -4.14 -4.52
N THR A 684 -16.23 -4.17 -5.59
CA THR A 684 -16.84 -2.99 -6.20
C THR A 684 -18.34 -2.98 -5.92
N LEU A 685 -18.79 -1.98 -5.18
CA LEU A 685 -20.20 -1.77 -4.86
C LEU A 685 -20.92 -1.07 -6.03
N LYS A 686 -22.14 -1.50 -6.33
CA LYS A 686 -22.95 -0.97 -7.45
C LYS A 686 -24.34 -0.51 -7.06
N SER A 687 -24.97 -1.18 -6.08
CA SER A 687 -26.28 -0.83 -5.56
C SER A 687 -26.46 -1.32 -4.13
N VAL A 688 -27.54 -0.91 -3.47
CA VAL A 688 -27.91 -1.33 -2.11
C VAL A 688 -28.59 -2.70 -2.13
N SER A 689 -28.55 -3.42 -1.00
CA SER A 689 -29.22 -4.72 -0.85
C SER A 689 -29.93 -4.89 0.50
N ASP A 690 -31.13 -5.45 0.46
CA ASP A 690 -31.88 -5.82 1.67
C ASP A 690 -31.42 -7.16 2.24
N THR A 691 -30.86 -8.03 1.40
CA THR A 691 -30.35 -9.35 1.78
C THR A 691 -28.82 -9.41 1.64
N PRO A 692 -28.12 -10.24 2.43
CA PRO A 692 -26.68 -10.43 2.29
C PRO A 692 -26.31 -11.06 0.94
N VAL A 693 -25.32 -10.47 0.27
CA VAL A 693 -24.65 -11.03 -0.91
C VAL A 693 -23.53 -11.94 -0.44
N THR A 694 -23.46 -13.14 -1.00
CA THR A 694 -22.42 -14.13 -0.70
C THR A 694 -21.28 -14.01 -1.69
N ILE A 695 -20.07 -13.81 -1.18
CA ILE A 695 -18.81 -13.88 -1.93
C ILE A 695 -18.19 -15.26 -1.67
N GLY A 696 -18.06 -16.07 -2.71
CA GLY A 696 -17.46 -17.40 -2.63
C GLY A 696 -16.08 -17.42 -3.26
N ILE A 697 -15.08 -17.90 -2.51
CA ILE A 697 -13.71 -18.13 -2.98
C ILE A 697 -13.46 -19.63 -2.95
N THR A 698 -13.28 -20.22 -4.13
CA THR A 698 -13.07 -21.67 -4.30
C THR A 698 -11.83 -21.94 -5.14
N ARG A 699 -11.12 -23.04 -4.91
CA ARG A 699 -9.96 -23.42 -5.75
C ARG A 699 -10.42 -23.94 -7.11
N ASP A 700 -9.78 -23.50 -8.19
CA ASP A 700 -10.13 -23.90 -9.56
C ASP A 700 -9.40 -25.16 -10.01
N ALA A 701 -10.10 -26.30 -9.95
CA ALA A 701 -9.58 -27.58 -10.43
C ALA A 701 -9.30 -27.59 -11.95
N THR A 702 -10.01 -26.77 -12.74
CA THR A 702 -9.90 -26.75 -14.20
C THR A 702 -8.54 -26.20 -14.64
N GLN A 703 -8.06 -25.15 -13.96
CA GLN A 703 -6.73 -24.60 -14.21
C GLN A 703 -5.63 -25.62 -13.89
N ALA A 704 -5.75 -26.34 -12.77
CA ALA A 704 -4.78 -27.36 -12.39
C ALA A 704 -4.67 -28.49 -13.42
N VAL A 705 -5.81 -28.99 -13.91
CA VAL A 705 -5.86 -30.00 -14.98
C VAL A 705 -5.12 -29.52 -16.23
N ALA A 706 -5.37 -28.28 -16.66
CA ALA A 706 -4.70 -27.71 -17.83
C ALA A 706 -3.18 -27.59 -17.62
N LYS A 707 -2.72 -27.10 -16.46
CA LYS A 707 -1.28 -26.96 -16.15
C LYS A 707 -0.56 -28.30 -16.09
N VAL A 708 -1.18 -29.31 -15.48
CA VAL A 708 -0.60 -30.66 -15.40
C VAL A 708 -0.58 -31.32 -16.78
N GLN A 709 -1.64 -31.15 -17.59
CA GLN A 709 -1.67 -31.65 -18.97
C GLN A 709 -0.58 -31.01 -19.83
N ASP A 710 -0.41 -29.68 -19.75
CA ASP A 710 0.65 -28.96 -20.47
C ASP A 710 2.04 -29.44 -20.07
N PHE A 711 2.27 -29.65 -18.77
CA PHE A 711 3.51 -30.22 -18.27
C PHE A 711 3.77 -31.63 -18.85
N VAL A 712 2.77 -32.51 -18.82
CA VAL A 712 2.87 -33.87 -19.35
C VAL A 712 3.16 -33.87 -20.85
N ASN A 713 2.54 -32.97 -21.61
CA ASN A 713 2.77 -32.82 -23.04
C ASN A 713 4.21 -32.41 -23.33
N VAL A 714 4.70 -31.33 -22.72
CA VAL A 714 6.07 -30.83 -22.93
C VAL A 714 7.11 -31.87 -22.52
N LEU A 715 6.89 -32.59 -21.42
CA LEU A 715 7.80 -33.65 -21.01
C LEU A 715 7.81 -34.82 -22.01
N ASN A 716 6.65 -35.21 -22.54
CA ASN A 716 6.57 -36.25 -23.57
C ASN A 716 7.25 -35.82 -24.89
N GLU A 717 7.15 -34.56 -25.26
CA GLU A 717 7.86 -33.98 -26.42
C GLU A 717 9.39 -34.01 -26.21
N VAL A 718 9.86 -33.68 -25.01
CA VAL A 718 11.29 -33.82 -24.64
C VAL A 718 11.74 -35.27 -24.77
N LEU A 719 10.96 -36.22 -24.23
CA LEU A 719 11.29 -37.65 -24.30
C LEU A 719 11.31 -38.17 -25.75
N GLU A 720 10.36 -37.73 -26.58
CA GLU A 720 10.30 -38.07 -28.01
C GLU A 720 11.49 -37.51 -28.79
N MET A 721 11.87 -36.25 -28.54
CA MET A 721 13.07 -35.66 -29.12
C MET A 721 14.33 -36.44 -28.73
N LEU A 722 14.49 -36.78 -27.43
CA LEU A 722 15.66 -37.51 -26.94
C LEU A 722 15.73 -38.92 -27.54
N ASP A 723 14.59 -39.61 -27.70
CA ASP A 723 14.52 -40.90 -28.38
C ASP A 723 14.94 -40.76 -29.85
N GLY A 724 14.34 -39.83 -30.59
CA GLY A 724 14.66 -39.55 -32.00
C GLY A 724 16.14 -39.23 -32.24
N LEU A 725 16.76 -38.44 -31.37
CA LEU A 725 18.19 -38.10 -31.45
C LEU A 725 19.10 -39.27 -31.08
N SER A 726 18.64 -40.26 -30.33
CA SER A 726 19.46 -41.38 -29.82
C SER A 726 19.16 -42.75 -30.44
N VAL A 727 18.22 -42.83 -31.38
CA VAL A 727 17.83 -44.06 -32.10
C VAL A 727 19.06 -44.82 -32.62
N PHE A 728 19.12 -46.10 -32.29
CA PHE A 728 20.11 -47.03 -32.84
C PHE A 728 19.65 -47.60 -34.18
N ASP A 729 20.29 -47.21 -35.27
CA ASP A 729 20.04 -47.81 -36.60
C ASP A 729 21.36 -48.10 -37.35
N ILE A 730 21.34 -49.15 -38.16
CA ILE A 730 22.43 -49.56 -39.04
C ILE A 730 22.46 -48.65 -40.29
N ASP A 731 21.29 -48.19 -40.76
CA ASP A 731 21.11 -47.26 -41.87
C ASP A 731 21.54 -45.83 -41.48
N PRO A 732 22.55 -45.24 -42.14
CA PRO A 732 22.98 -43.87 -41.89
C PRO A 732 21.89 -42.80 -42.03
N ALA A 733 20.84 -43.06 -42.81
CA ALA A 733 19.74 -42.11 -43.00
C ALA A 733 18.70 -42.11 -41.86
N LYS A 734 18.70 -43.12 -40.99
CA LYS A 734 17.73 -43.30 -39.89
C LYS A 734 18.39 -43.26 -38.50
N ARG A 735 19.72 -43.21 -38.46
CA ARG A 735 20.52 -43.14 -37.24
C ARG A 735 20.37 -41.78 -36.56
N GLY A 736 20.10 -41.79 -35.26
CA GLY A 736 20.11 -40.58 -34.44
C GLY A 736 21.53 -39.99 -34.32
N ILE A 737 21.66 -38.66 -34.37
CA ILE A 737 22.97 -37.98 -34.30
C ILE A 737 23.68 -38.18 -32.95
N LEU A 738 22.91 -38.43 -31.88
CA LEU A 738 23.39 -38.73 -30.53
C LEU A 738 23.41 -40.25 -30.23
N GLN A 739 23.33 -41.11 -31.25
CA GLN A 739 23.40 -42.55 -31.04
C GLN A 739 24.66 -42.94 -30.24
N GLY A 740 24.44 -43.73 -29.18
CA GLY A 740 25.51 -44.23 -28.31
C GLY A 740 25.91 -43.30 -27.17
N GLU A 741 25.49 -42.03 -27.18
CA GLU A 741 25.80 -41.06 -26.12
C GLU A 741 25.20 -41.49 -24.77
N THR A 742 26.02 -41.52 -23.73
CA THR A 742 25.59 -41.91 -22.37
C THR A 742 24.83 -40.79 -21.66
N THR A 743 25.11 -39.53 -22.00
CA THR A 743 24.50 -38.33 -21.41
C THR A 743 23.00 -38.26 -21.67
N VAL A 744 22.55 -38.54 -22.89
CA VAL A 744 21.11 -38.57 -23.25
C VAL A 744 20.35 -39.58 -22.38
N ARG A 745 20.89 -40.79 -22.23
CA ARG A 745 20.30 -41.82 -21.34
C ARG A 745 20.33 -41.41 -19.86
N ARG A 746 21.29 -40.59 -19.43
CA ARG A 746 21.34 -40.06 -18.06
C ARG A 746 20.22 -39.04 -17.86
N ILE A 747 20.06 -38.09 -18.77
CA ILE A 747 18.99 -37.08 -18.74
C ILE A 747 17.61 -37.74 -18.61
N VAL A 748 17.31 -38.73 -19.47
CA VAL A 748 16.03 -39.45 -19.40
C VAL A 748 15.80 -40.10 -18.03
N ARG A 749 16.83 -40.73 -17.46
CA ARG A 749 16.73 -41.36 -16.13
C ARG A 749 16.52 -40.34 -15.00
N GLU A 750 17.19 -39.19 -15.04
CA GLU A 750 17.01 -38.14 -14.03
C GLU A 750 15.60 -37.55 -14.07
N LEU A 751 15.08 -37.24 -15.27
CA LEU A 751 13.70 -36.76 -15.44
C LEU A 751 12.67 -37.79 -14.95
N GLN A 752 12.86 -39.08 -15.29
CA GLN A 752 11.97 -40.14 -14.82
C GLN A 752 12.06 -40.33 -13.30
N ARG A 753 13.25 -40.25 -12.71
CA ARG A 753 13.45 -40.34 -11.25
C ARG A 753 12.77 -39.21 -10.50
N ALA A 754 12.84 -37.97 -11.00
CA ALA A 754 12.19 -36.82 -10.38
C ALA A 754 10.67 -37.01 -10.17
N ILE A 755 10.02 -37.77 -11.05
CA ILE A 755 8.57 -38.05 -11.05
C ILE A 755 8.22 -39.33 -10.31
N LEU A 756 9.06 -40.38 -10.45
CA LEU A 756 8.80 -41.70 -9.87
C LEU A 756 9.10 -41.78 -8.37
N ASN A 757 10.01 -40.95 -7.88
CA ASN A 757 10.34 -40.95 -6.47
C ASN A 757 9.11 -40.51 -5.64
N PRO A 758 8.75 -41.25 -4.58
CA PRO A 758 7.67 -40.83 -3.70
C PRO A 758 7.96 -39.45 -3.10
N THR A 759 6.92 -38.65 -2.90
CA THR A 759 6.99 -37.43 -2.08
C THR A 759 6.87 -37.79 -0.60
N SER A 760 7.40 -36.97 0.30
CA SER A 760 7.40 -37.24 1.75
C SER A 760 5.98 -37.37 2.35
N GLU A 761 5.88 -38.04 3.51
CA GLU A 761 4.65 -38.23 4.28
C GLU A 761 4.20 -36.99 5.09
N THR A 762 4.73 -35.80 4.80
CA THR A 762 4.46 -34.56 5.54
C THR A 762 3.05 -33.98 5.28
N GLY A 763 2.03 -34.80 5.57
CA GLY A 763 0.66 -34.36 5.83
C GLY A 763 -0.27 -34.28 4.61
N GLY A 764 -0.05 -35.10 3.57
CA GLY A 764 -0.96 -35.22 2.43
C GLY A 764 -1.31 -36.69 2.11
N SER A 765 -2.52 -36.92 1.60
CA SER A 765 -3.05 -38.26 1.26
C SER A 765 -2.37 -38.90 0.03
N TYR A 766 -1.63 -38.12 -0.75
CA TYR A 766 -1.00 -38.54 -2.01
C TYR A 766 0.53 -38.52 -1.89
N THR A 767 1.18 -39.66 -2.15
CA THR A 767 2.64 -39.83 -2.13
C THR A 767 3.21 -40.32 -3.46
N LEU A 768 2.35 -40.83 -4.36
CA LEU A 768 2.70 -41.37 -5.66
C LEU A 768 1.94 -40.67 -6.79
N ALA A 769 2.64 -40.34 -7.87
CA ALA A 769 2.04 -39.70 -9.06
C ALA A 769 0.87 -40.51 -9.66
N SER A 770 0.93 -41.84 -9.54
CA SER A 770 -0.14 -42.73 -10.02
C SER A 770 -1.45 -42.64 -9.23
N GLN A 771 -1.42 -42.17 -7.98
CA GLN A 771 -2.62 -41.95 -7.16
C GLN A 771 -3.44 -40.80 -7.73
N ILE A 772 -2.78 -39.75 -8.22
CA ILE A 772 -3.41 -38.57 -8.83
C ILE A 772 -3.55 -38.66 -10.36
N GLY A 773 -3.37 -39.85 -10.96
CA GLY A 773 -3.63 -40.07 -12.39
C GLY A 773 -2.45 -39.86 -13.34
N ILE A 774 -1.23 -39.67 -12.85
CA ILE A 774 -0.02 -39.57 -13.68
C ILE A 774 0.72 -40.93 -13.68
N ARG A 775 0.89 -41.56 -14.84
CA ARG A 775 1.51 -42.89 -14.96
C ARG A 775 2.56 -42.91 -16.07
N ILE A 776 3.56 -43.79 -15.94
CA ILE A 776 4.51 -44.07 -17.03
C ILE A 776 4.03 -45.28 -17.84
N GLY A 777 3.96 -45.12 -19.17
CA GLY A 777 3.67 -46.16 -20.14
C GLY A 777 4.86 -47.08 -20.39
N THR A 778 4.64 -48.17 -21.15
CA THR A 778 5.68 -49.16 -21.46
C THR A 778 6.80 -48.62 -22.36
N ASP A 779 6.56 -47.51 -23.05
CA ASP A 779 7.51 -46.78 -23.88
C ASP A 779 8.29 -45.70 -23.11
N GLY A 780 8.05 -45.55 -21.80
CA GLY A 780 8.73 -44.58 -20.96
C GLY A 780 8.12 -43.17 -20.99
N ARG A 781 7.03 -42.95 -21.75
CA ARG A 781 6.26 -41.71 -21.79
C ARG A 781 5.22 -41.64 -20.67
N LEU A 782 4.77 -40.44 -20.33
CA LEU A 782 3.72 -40.23 -19.33
C LEU A 782 2.31 -40.24 -19.94
N THR A 783 1.38 -40.83 -19.21
CA THR A 783 -0.06 -40.71 -19.45
C THR A 783 -0.71 -39.96 -18.28
N PHE A 784 -1.66 -39.09 -18.61
CA PHE A 784 -2.42 -38.31 -17.63
C PHE A 784 -3.91 -38.66 -17.73
N ASP A 785 -4.46 -39.11 -16.61
CA ASP A 785 -5.90 -39.36 -16.44
C ASP A 785 -6.53 -38.13 -15.78
N SER A 786 -7.05 -37.22 -16.61
CA SER A 786 -7.65 -35.97 -16.16
C SER A 786 -8.85 -36.19 -15.24
N ALA A 787 -9.67 -37.23 -15.49
CA ALA A 787 -10.83 -37.53 -14.65
C ALA A 787 -10.41 -37.97 -13.24
N LYS A 788 -9.36 -38.81 -13.14
CA LYS A 788 -8.81 -39.21 -11.85
C LYS A 788 -8.14 -38.05 -11.10
N PHE A 789 -7.45 -37.17 -11.83
CA PHE A 789 -6.86 -35.97 -11.25
C PHE A 789 -7.92 -34.99 -10.73
N THR A 790 -8.98 -34.73 -11.51
CA THR A 790 -10.11 -33.89 -11.07
C THR A 790 -10.74 -34.45 -9.80
N ALA A 791 -11.00 -35.77 -9.74
CA ALA A 791 -11.53 -36.39 -8.54
C ALA A 791 -10.59 -36.25 -7.33
N ALA A 792 -9.27 -36.33 -7.52
CA ALA A 792 -8.29 -36.15 -6.45
C ALA A 792 -8.25 -34.70 -5.93
N VAL A 793 -8.40 -33.73 -6.83
CA VAL A 793 -8.46 -32.29 -6.49
C VAL A 793 -9.77 -31.94 -5.78
N GLU A 794 -10.90 -32.55 -6.18
CA GLU A 794 -12.20 -32.35 -5.53
C GLU A 794 -12.26 -32.98 -4.13
N ASP A 795 -11.57 -34.10 -3.91
CA ASP A 795 -11.52 -34.80 -2.62
C ASP A 795 -10.59 -34.10 -1.61
N ASP A 796 -9.37 -33.75 -2.03
CA ASP A 796 -8.37 -33.12 -1.16
C ASP A 796 -7.42 -32.21 -1.97
N PRO A 797 -7.83 -30.96 -2.22
CA PRO A 797 -7.05 -30.02 -3.02
C PRO A 797 -5.71 -29.65 -2.36
N GLU A 798 -5.64 -29.62 -1.03
CA GLU A 798 -4.40 -29.30 -0.30
C GLU A 798 -3.36 -30.40 -0.44
N SER A 799 -3.77 -31.67 -0.36
CA SER A 799 -2.85 -32.79 -0.59
C SER A 799 -2.32 -32.79 -2.02
N VAL A 800 -3.15 -32.45 -3.02
CA VAL A 800 -2.68 -32.32 -4.42
C VAL A 800 -1.70 -31.16 -4.55
N LEU A 801 -1.96 -30.01 -3.93
CA LEU A 801 -1.02 -28.89 -3.91
C LEU A 801 0.32 -29.30 -3.33
N LYS A 802 0.34 -29.81 -2.08
CA LYS A 802 1.56 -30.27 -1.40
C LYS A 802 2.34 -31.30 -2.23
N PHE A 803 1.65 -32.21 -2.92
CA PHE A 803 2.30 -33.20 -3.78
C PHE A 803 3.19 -32.57 -4.88
N PHE A 804 2.79 -31.43 -5.45
CA PHE A 804 3.61 -30.74 -6.46
C PHE A 804 4.52 -29.65 -5.88
N SER A 805 4.05 -28.90 -4.88
CA SER A 805 4.65 -27.65 -4.43
C SER A 805 5.30 -27.71 -3.05
N ALA A 806 5.30 -28.87 -2.36
CA ALA A 806 5.98 -28.98 -1.08
C ALA A 806 7.45 -28.55 -1.20
N THR A 807 7.81 -27.48 -0.49
CA THR A 807 9.18 -27.05 -0.29
C THR A 807 9.77 -27.75 0.93
N ARG A 808 11.09 -27.92 0.94
CA ARG A 808 11.83 -28.30 2.14
C ARG A 808 12.49 -27.05 2.70
N ASN A 809 11.86 -26.45 3.70
CA ASN A 809 12.48 -25.36 4.45
C ASN A 809 13.34 -25.95 5.58
N LEU A 810 14.41 -25.25 5.96
CA LEU A 810 15.09 -25.44 7.23
C LEU A 810 14.11 -25.10 8.34
N GLU A 811 13.96 -26.02 9.27
CA GLU A 811 13.26 -25.81 10.53
C GLU A 811 14.23 -26.12 11.67
N GLN A 812 14.01 -25.54 12.86
CA GLN A 812 14.90 -25.76 14.00
C GLN A 812 14.99 -27.24 14.40
N MET A 813 13.94 -28.03 14.17
CA MET A 813 13.90 -29.45 14.52
C MET A 813 14.54 -30.38 13.48
N VAL A 814 15.09 -29.86 12.38
CA VAL A 814 15.82 -30.68 11.40
C VAL A 814 17.05 -31.28 12.07
N LYS A 815 17.26 -32.58 11.90
CA LYS A 815 18.39 -33.28 12.50
C LYS A 815 19.68 -33.01 11.74
N LEU A 816 20.80 -32.93 12.45
CA LEU A 816 22.12 -32.71 11.85
C LEU A 816 22.59 -33.86 10.95
N GLU A 817 22.02 -35.07 11.10
CA GLU A 817 22.26 -36.21 10.21
C GLU A 817 21.69 -36.01 8.79
N ASP A 818 20.72 -35.10 8.63
CA ASP A 818 20.04 -34.82 7.37
C ASP A 818 20.72 -33.72 6.53
N PHE A 819 21.79 -33.12 7.04
CA PHE A 819 22.57 -32.06 6.37
C PHE A 819 23.61 -32.66 5.42
N ALA A 820 24.22 -31.80 4.59
CA ALA A 820 25.29 -32.19 3.65
C ALA A 820 24.89 -33.38 2.75
N ASP A 821 23.72 -33.28 2.11
CA ASP A 821 23.17 -34.35 1.25
C ASP A 821 22.99 -35.72 1.95
N GLY A 822 22.85 -35.71 3.28
CA GLY A 822 22.68 -36.91 4.09
C GLY A 822 23.99 -37.56 4.58
N ASP A 823 25.14 -36.92 4.33
CA ASP A 823 26.41 -37.27 4.98
C ASP A 823 26.44 -36.82 6.45
N GLY A 824 25.55 -35.88 6.82
CA GLY A 824 25.45 -35.29 8.14
C GLY A 824 26.52 -34.24 8.41
N VAL A 825 26.31 -33.42 9.44
CA VAL A 825 27.33 -32.46 9.90
C VAL A 825 28.48 -33.21 10.58
N GLU A 826 29.72 -32.97 10.13
CA GLU A 826 30.90 -33.61 10.74
C GLU A 826 31.23 -32.99 12.11
N ILE A 827 30.84 -33.66 13.20
CA ILE A 827 31.08 -33.22 14.58
C ILE A 827 32.31 -33.91 15.17
N LEU A 828 33.28 -33.15 15.71
CA LEU A 828 34.45 -33.70 16.39
C LEU A 828 34.22 -33.83 17.90
N PRO A 829 34.22 -35.05 18.49
CA PRO A 829 33.87 -35.23 19.89
C PRO A 829 34.88 -34.60 20.87
N GLY A 830 34.40 -33.72 21.75
CA GLY A 830 35.12 -33.16 22.88
C GLY A 830 36.13 -32.06 22.54
N VAL A 831 36.04 -31.49 21.33
CA VAL A 831 36.85 -30.35 20.89
C VAL A 831 35.96 -29.35 20.13
N ALA A 832 36.31 -28.07 20.16
CA ALA A 832 35.55 -27.05 19.45
C ALA A 832 35.59 -27.25 17.92
N ASP A 833 34.44 -27.12 17.27
CA ASP A 833 34.27 -27.30 15.82
C ASP A 833 34.51 -26.01 15.04
N PHE A 834 34.02 -24.88 15.55
CA PHE A 834 34.22 -23.58 14.91
C PHE A 834 34.18 -22.43 15.89
N LYS A 835 34.60 -21.25 15.41
CA LYS A 835 34.66 -20.02 16.17
C LYS A 835 33.92 -18.90 15.46
N VAL A 836 33.04 -18.20 16.18
CA VAL A 836 32.40 -16.97 15.73
C VAL A 836 33.08 -15.78 16.41
N THR A 837 33.57 -14.81 15.64
CA THR A 837 34.21 -13.58 16.15
C THR A 837 33.31 -12.39 15.85
N ARG A 838 32.89 -11.68 16.90
CA ARG A 838 32.06 -10.46 16.85
C ARG A 838 32.86 -9.23 16.45
N LYS A 839 32.18 -8.15 16.05
CA LYS A 839 32.80 -6.89 15.63
C LYS A 839 33.56 -6.16 16.73
N ASP A 840 33.14 -6.35 17.98
CA ASP A 840 33.83 -5.86 19.18
C ASP A 840 35.07 -6.71 19.56
N GLY A 841 35.34 -7.79 18.83
CA GLY A 841 36.47 -8.70 19.01
C GLY A 841 36.20 -9.87 19.95
N VAL A 842 35.00 -9.98 20.54
CA VAL A 842 34.61 -11.11 21.41
C VAL A 842 34.48 -12.39 20.57
N GLN A 843 35.02 -13.49 21.08
CA GLN A 843 35.05 -14.79 20.38
C GLN A 843 34.17 -15.83 21.10
N LEU A 844 33.27 -16.46 20.34
CA LEU A 844 32.47 -17.60 20.77
C LEU A 844 33.12 -18.86 20.21
N ILE A 845 33.43 -19.82 21.08
CA ILE A 845 34.06 -21.09 20.71
C ILE A 845 32.97 -22.15 20.81
N VAL A 846 32.51 -22.65 19.66
CA VAL A 846 31.36 -23.54 19.57
C VAL A 846 31.82 -24.98 19.44
N ASP A 847 31.38 -25.82 20.37
CA ASP A 847 31.58 -27.27 20.39
C ASP A 847 30.21 -27.93 20.18
N LEU A 848 30.03 -28.64 19.07
CA LEU A 848 28.78 -29.29 18.70
C LEU A 848 28.64 -30.69 19.32
N THR A 849 29.55 -31.11 20.21
CA THR A 849 29.47 -32.42 20.87
C THR A 849 28.15 -32.57 21.62
N GLY A 850 27.29 -33.47 21.13
CA GLY A 850 25.98 -33.75 21.70
C GLY A 850 24.81 -32.99 21.07
N ALA A 851 25.06 -32.14 20.06
CA ALA A 851 24.00 -31.55 19.24
C ALA A 851 23.38 -32.62 18.32
N ILE A 852 22.06 -32.65 18.23
CA ILE A 852 21.30 -33.60 17.40
C ILE A 852 20.49 -32.86 16.34
N THR A 853 19.97 -31.67 16.66
CA THR A 853 19.15 -30.86 15.75
C THR A 853 19.75 -29.47 15.50
N LEU A 854 19.25 -28.79 14.47
CA LEU A 854 19.62 -27.41 14.20
C LEU A 854 19.30 -26.47 15.38
N ALA A 855 18.23 -26.74 16.13
CA ALA A 855 17.88 -26.02 17.36
C ALA A 855 19.03 -26.04 18.38
N ASP A 856 19.67 -27.20 18.57
CA ASP A 856 20.80 -27.35 19.49
C ASP A 856 21.96 -26.46 19.05
N VAL A 857 22.24 -26.41 17.74
CA VAL A 857 23.30 -25.57 17.16
C VAL A 857 22.99 -24.08 17.36
N LEU A 858 21.76 -23.65 17.09
CA LEU A 858 21.33 -22.26 17.26
C LEU A 858 21.38 -21.86 18.74
N ASP A 859 20.94 -22.73 19.65
CA ASP A 859 21.02 -22.50 21.09
C ASP A 859 22.47 -22.42 21.57
N MET A 860 23.37 -23.27 21.08
CA MET A 860 24.80 -23.23 21.40
C MET A 860 25.48 -21.93 20.97
N ILE A 861 24.97 -21.23 19.96
CA ILE A 861 25.47 -19.92 19.52
C ILE A 861 24.78 -18.80 20.30
N ASN A 862 23.44 -18.79 20.33
CA ASN A 862 22.64 -17.74 20.92
C ASN A 862 22.81 -17.66 22.44
N ASN A 863 22.87 -18.80 23.12
CA ASN A 863 23.02 -18.89 24.58
C ASN A 863 24.47 -19.16 25.02
N HIS A 864 25.45 -18.92 24.14
CA HIS A 864 26.87 -19.07 24.48
C HIS A 864 27.28 -18.13 25.63
N VAL A 865 28.22 -18.55 26.49
CA VAL A 865 28.69 -17.75 27.64
C VAL A 865 29.23 -16.36 27.26
N ASN A 866 29.81 -16.24 26.07
CA ASN A 866 30.32 -15.00 25.49
C ASN A 866 29.28 -14.25 24.61
N ASN A 867 27.99 -14.60 24.75
CA ASN A 867 26.84 -13.94 24.11
C ASN A 867 25.71 -13.63 25.11
N ALA A 868 26.02 -13.49 26.40
CA ALA A 868 25.04 -13.23 27.44
C ALA A 868 24.27 -11.90 27.27
N ASP A 869 24.75 -11.00 26.41
CA ASP A 869 24.10 -9.73 26.06
C ASP A 869 23.10 -9.84 24.89
N GLY A 870 23.01 -11.00 24.23
CA GLY A 870 22.03 -11.29 23.17
C GLY A 870 22.22 -10.48 21.88
N LYS A 871 23.37 -9.79 21.71
CA LYS A 871 23.61 -8.91 20.55
C LYS A 871 24.13 -9.64 19.32
N LEU A 872 24.51 -10.91 19.45
CA LEU A 872 24.68 -11.82 18.32
C LEU A 872 23.48 -12.76 18.25
N VAL A 873 22.80 -12.80 17.11
CA VAL A 873 21.64 -13.67 16.89
C VAL A 873 21.91 -14.55 15.67
N ALA A 874 21.90 -15.87 15.90
CA ALA A 874 21.86 -16.91 14.88
C ALA A 874 20.43 -17.39 14.68
N GLY A 875 20.02 -17.54 13.43
CA GLY A 875 18.70 -18.01 13.06
C GLY A 875 18.65 -18.52 11.62
N ILE A 876 17.47 -18.93 11.18
CA ILE A 876 17.22 -19.30 9.78
C ILE A 876 16.93 -18.01 9.00
N ALA A 877 17.50 -17.87 7.82
CA ALA A 877 17.28 -16.71 6.96
C ALA A 877 15.81 -16.64 6.49
N ALA A 878 15.36 -15.46 6.07
CA ALA A 878 13.96 -15.24 5.65
C ALA A 878 13.51 -16.09 4.46
N ASP A 879 14.46 -16.64 3.69
CA ASP A 879 14.15 -17.57 2.59
C ASP A 879 13.89 -19.01 3.06
N GLY A 880 14.10 -19.31 4.35
CA GLY A 880 13.89 -20.62 4.93
C GLY A 880 14.92 -21.67 4.49
N LYS A 881 16.05 -21.29 3.87
CA LYS A 881 16.99 -22.24 3.26
C LYS A 881 18.45 -22.10 3.68
N ARG A 882 18.76 -21.04 4.43
CA ARG A 882 20.11 -20.72 4.87
C ARG A 882 20.13 -20.40 6.35
N LEU A 883 21.30 -20.54 6.97
CA LEU A 883 21.56 -19.97 8.29
C LEU A 883 22.04 -18.53 8.16
N GLN A 884 21.63 -17.70 9.11
CA GLN A 884 22.03 -16.31 9.21
C GLN A 884 22.55 -16.04 10.62
N ILE A 885 23.65 -15.29 10.71
CA ILE A 885 24.19 -14.76 11.96
C ILE A 885 24.25 -13.24 11.84
N THR A 886 23.69 -12.52 12.80
CA THR A 886 23.66 -11.05 12.84
C THR A 886 24.27 -10.55 14.12
N ASP A 887 25.15 -9.55 14.03
CA ASP A 887 25.88 -8.93 15.14
C ASP A 887 25.57 -7.43 15.19
N THR A 888 24.96 -6.97 16.29
CA THR A 888 24.60 -5.56 16.53
C THR A 888 25.59 -4.83 17.44
N THR A 889 26.77 -5.39 17.68
CA THR A 889 27.80 -4.74 18.52
C THR A 889 28.44 -3.52 17.89
N GLY A 890 28.76 -2.54 18.74
CA GLY A 890 29.61 -1.41 18.38
C GLY A 890 31.08 -1.84 18.37
N GLY A 891 31.68 -1.92 17.18
CA GLY A 891 33.08 -2.29 16.98
C GLY A 891 33.51 -2.12 15.53
N GLY A 892 34.78 -1.79 15.30
CA GLY A 892 35.35 -1.57 13.95
C GLY A 892 35.85 -2.86 13.27
N GLY A 893 35.75 -4.02 13.92
CA GLY A 893 36.09 -5.32 13.33
C GLY A 893 34.95 -5.91 12.48
N ASP A 894 35.24 -7.00 11.78
CA ASP A 894 34.28 -7.74 10.96
C ASP A 894 33.75 -8.98 11.70
N LEU A 895 32.45 -9.26 11.55
CA LEU A 895 31.86 -10.53 11.96
C LEU A 895 32.46 -11.66 11.10
N SER A 896 32.98 -12.71 11.74
CA SER A 896 33.57 -13.84 11.00
C SER A 896 33.34 -15.19 11.67
N VAL A 897 33.19 -16.24 10.86
CA VAL A 897 33.14 -17.64 11.31
C VAL A 897 34.36 -18.36 10.75
N THR A 898 35.08 -19.07 11.61
CA THR A 898 36.31 -19.79 11.22
C THR A 898 36.30 -21.21 11.78
N ALA A 899 36.73 -22.17 10.97
CA ALA A 899 36.91 -23.55 11.40
C ALA A 899 37.90 -23.67 12.57
N MET A 900 37.65 -24.58 13.50
CA MET A 900 38.57 -24.96 14.55
C MET A 900 38.93 -26.43 14.45
N ASN A 901 40.15 -26.78 14.87
CA ASN A 901 40.62 -28.17 15.04
C ASN A 901 40.48 -29.09 13.81
N GLY A 902 40.28 -28.52 12.61
CA GLY A 902 40.09 -29.29 11.37
C GLY A 902 38.66 -29.79 11.14
N SER A 903 37.67 -29.34 11.91
CA SER A 903 36.26 -29.70 11.73
C SER A 903 35.68 -29.07 10.45
N HIS A 904 34.87 -29.85 9.73
CA HIS A 904 34.11 -29.40 8.56
C HIS A 904 32.68 -28.96 8.89
N ALA A 905 32.24 -29.08 10.16
CA ALA A 905 30.88 -28.76 10.59
C ALA A 905 30.37 -27.40 10.11
N PHE A 906 31.21 -26.36 10.16
CA PHE A 906 30.80 -25.02 9.74
C PHE A 906 30.50 -24.93 8.24
N ALA A 907 31.18 -25.73 7.40
CA ALA A 907 30.92 -25.80 5.97
C ALA A 907 29.64 -26.61 5.69
N ASP A 908 29.43 -27.69 6.43
CA ASP A 908 28.22 -28.54 6.33
C ASP A 908 26.94 -27.79 6.77
N LEU A 909 27.09 -26.86 7.72
CA LEU A 909 26.06 -25.90 8.14
C LEU A 909 25.94 -24.69 7.20
N GLY A 910 26.68 -24.66 6.10
CA GLY A 910 26.65 -23.58 5.12
C GLY A 910 27.24 -22.25 5.58
N LEU A 911 28.01 -22.19 6.68
CA LEU A 911 28.57 -20.95 7.21
C LEU A 911 29.92 -20.54 6.58
N ASN A 912 30.34 -21.19 5.48
CA ASN A 912 31.63 -20.98 4.81
C ASN A 912 31.63 -19.82 3.80
N LEU A 913 31.26 -18.62 4.26
CA LEU A 913 31.27 -17.40 3.45
C LEU A 913 32.03 -16.27 4.15
N PHE A 914 32.84 -15.55 3.38
CA PHE A 914 33.50 -14.33 3.83
C PHE A 914 32.66 -13.13 3.43
N THR A 915 32.01 -12.48 4.40
CA THR A 915 31.29 -11.22 4.17
C THR A 915 31.84 -10.15 5.11
N SER A 916 32.08 -8.94 4.58
CA SER A 916 32.37 -7.76 5.40
C SER A 916 31.05 -7.12 5.84
N GLY A 917 30.80 -6.99 7.14
CA GLY A 917 29.57 -6.37 7.65
C GLY A 917 29.08 -6.90 9.00
N THR A 918 27.83 -6.57 9.35
CA THR A 918 27.13 -6.97 10.59
C THR A 918 26.35 -8.27 10.46
N LYS A 919 26.29 -8.87 9.26
CA LYS A 919 25.45 -10.04 8.96
C LYS A 919 26.19 -11.02 8.04
N ILE A 920 26.20 -12.29 8.44
CA ILE A 920 26.60 -13.43 7.62
C ILE A 920 25.33 -14.16 7.23
N ILE A 921 25.13 -14.37 5.93
CA ILE A 921 24.13 -15.29 5.39
C ILE A 921 24.92 -16.44 4.77
N GLY A 922 24.67 -17.66 5.21
CA GLY A 922 25.35 -18.86 4.74
C GLY A 922 25.03 -19.24 3.29
N SER A 923 25.59 -20.35 2.82
CA SER A 923 25.20 -21.04 1.58
C SER A 923 23.88 -21.81 1.79
N GLU A 924 23.17 -22.06 0.70
CA GLU A 924 21.94 -22.88 0.70
C GLU A 924 22.25 -24.29 1.23
N ILE A 925 21.47 -24.75 2.21
CA ILE A 925 21.63 -26.06 2.83
C ILE A 925 20.69 -27.04 2.15
N THR A 926 21.25 -28.10 1.58
CA THR A 926 20.49 -29.22 1.02
C THR A 926 20.22 -30.26 2.10
N LEU A 927 19.02 -30.83 2.09
CA LEU A 927 18.57 -31.76 3.12
C LEU A 927 17.84 -32.98 2.51
N THR A 928 17.76 -34.10 3.24
CA THR A 928 17.42 -35.47 2.76
C THR A 928 15.95 -35.79 2.37
N ASP A 929 14.92 -35.15 2.93
CA ASP A 929 13.51 -35.37 2.53
C ASP A 929 13.22 -34.88 1.10
N PRO A 930 12.49 -35.67 0.28
CA PRO A 930 12.29 -35.34 -1.12
C PRO A 930 11.23 -34.24 -1.30
N PRO A 931 11.55 -33.09 -1.93
CA PRO A 931 10.58 -32.02 -2.17
C PRO A 931 9.46 -32.46 -3.13
N GLY A 932 8.42 -31.63 -3.27
CA GLY A 932 7.33 -31.84 -4.21
C GLY A 932 7.82 -31.99 -5.66
N ILE A 933 7.03 -32.66 -6.50
CA ILE A 933 7.45 -33.01 -7.88
C ILE A 933 7.86 -31.77 -8.69
N GLY A 934 7.14 -30.66 -8.54
CA GLY A 934 7.44 -29.41 -9.24
C GLY A 934 8.83 -28.88 -8.90
N HIS A 935 9.14 -28.78 -7.60
CA HIS A 935 10.45 -28.33 -7.14
C HIS A 935 11.58 -29.29 -7.55
N ARG A 936 11.38 -30.61 -7.42
CA ARG A 936 12.37 -31.61 -7.85
C ARG A 936 12.72 -31.49 -9.33
N LEU A 937 11.71 -31.33 -10.17
CA LEU A 937 11.91 -31.17 -11.60
C LEU A 937 12.65 -29.87 -11.91
N VAL A 938 12.28 -28.76 -11.27
CA VAL A 938 13.00 -27.49 -11.43
C VAL A 938 14.48 -27.66 -11.06
N SER A 939 14.80 -28.29 -9.93
CA SER A 939 16.19 -28.53 -9.51
C SER A 939 16.97 -29.41 -10.50
N VAL A 940 16.37 -30.50 -10.99
CA VAL A 940 17.02 -31.37 -11.99
C VAL A 940 17.24 -30.61 -13.30
N LEU A 941 16.26 -29.83 -13.74
CA LEU A 941 16.34 -29.06 -14.98
C LEU A 941 17.39 -27.96 -14.87
N ASP A 942 17.42 -27.22 -13.75
CA ASP A 942 18.46 -26.23 -13.45
C ASP A 942 19.85 -26.86 -13.54
N PHE A 943 20.07 -27.99 -12.88
CA PHE A 943 21.36 -28.71 -12.96
C PHE A 943 21.73 -29.18 -14.37
N LEU A 944 20.75 -29.54 -15.20
CA LEU A 944 21.01 -29.98 -16.58
C LEU A 944 21.31 -28.82 -17.53
N THR A 945 20.64 -27.67 -17.33
CA THR A 945 20.67 -26.51 -18.23
C THR A 945 21.51 -25.34 -17.74
N ASP A 946 22.10 -25.43 -16.54
CA ASP A 946 22.99 -24.40 -16.01
C ASP A 946 24.09 -24.04 -17.02
N VAL A 947 24.31 -22.73 -17.19
CA VAL A 947 25.15 -22.21 -18.27
C VAL A 947 26.63 -22.53 -18.06
N ASP A 948 27.06 -22.64 -16.80
CA ASP A 948 28.48 -22.76 -16.44
C ASP A 948 28.86 -24.17 -15.99
N SER A 949 28.00 -24.81 -15.20
CA SER A 949 28.24 -26.10 -14.53
C SER A 949 27.32 -27.23 -15.02
N GLY A 950 26.39 -26.91 -15.93
CA GLY A 950 25.38 -27.84 -16.38
C GLY A 950 25.95 -29.03 -17.16
N THR A 951 25.28 -30.18 -17.05
CA THR A 951 25.66 -31.39 -17.80
C THR A 951 25.74 -31.13 -19.31
N ILE A 952 24.82 -30.32 -19.84
CA ILE A 952 24.78 -30.00 -21.27
C ILE A 952 25.89 -29.02 -21.63
N ALA A 953 26.11 -27.98 -20.82
CA ALA A 953 27.17 -26.98 -21.01
C ALA A 953 28.56 -27.63 -21.13
N HIS A 954 28.91 -28.51 -20.19
CA HIS A 954 30.18 -29.25 -20.24
C HIS A 954 30.29 -30.15 -21.48
N ARG A 955 29.19 -30.76 -21.92
CA ARG A 955 29.20 -31.61 -23.11
C ARG A 955 29.38 -30.79 -24.39
N THR A 956 28.72 -29.63 -24.48
CA THR A 956 28.89 -28.71 -25.61
C THR A 956 30.30 -28.12 -25.66
N GLU A 957 30.89 -27.77 -24.51
CA GLU A 957 32.27 -27.27 -24.42
C GLU A 957 33.30 -28.33 -24.83
N THR A 958 33.07 -29.59 -24.42
CA THR A 958 33.91 -30.71 -24.86
C THR A 958 33.83 -30.91 -26.38
N LEU A 959 32.64 -30.79 -26.96
CA LEU A 959 32.43 -30.93 -28.40
C LEU A 959 33.04 -29.76 -29.17
N ASP A 960 32.96 -28.53 -28.65
CA ASP A 960 33.65 -27.36 -29.23
C ASP A 960 35.16 -27.53 -29.21
N SER A 961 35.70 -28.03 -28.10
CA SER A 961 37.13 -28.36 -27.98
C SER A 961 37.54 -29.46 -28.96
N ASP A 962 36.67 -30.45 -29.22
CA ASP A 962 36.90 -31.47 -30.24
C ASP A 962 36.93 -30.87 -31.64
N VAL A 963 35.95 -30.01 -31.97
CA VAL A 963 35.90 -29.30 -33.26
C VAL A 963 37.18 -28.50 -33.48
N ALA A 964 37.57 -27.65 -32.51
CA ALA A 964 38.78 -26.84 -32.61
C ALA A 964 40.04 -27.70 -32.81
N ARG A 965 40.16 -28.84 -32.09
CA ARG A 965 41.29 -29.77 -32.27
C ARG A 965 41.30 -30.43 -33.65
N TYR A 966 40.13 -30.76 -34.20
CA TYR A 966 40.02 -31.34 -35.53
C TYR A 966 40.33 -30.31 -36.61
N GLU A 967 39.88 -29.07 -36.47
CA GLU A 967 40.19 -27.96 -37.38
C GLU A 967 41.68 -27.63 -37.39
N GLU A 968 42.32 -27.54 -36.22
CA GLU A 968 43.79 -27.38 -36.13
C GLU A 968 44.53 -28.54 -36.81
N SER A 969 44.02 -29.76 -36.64
CA SER A 969 44.59 -30.94 -37.32
C SER A 969 44.42 -30.85 -38.83
N ILE A 970 43.26 -30.39 -39.33
CA ILE A 970 43.00 -30.16 -40.76
C ILE A 970 44.01 -29.15 -41.30
N GLU A 971 44.16 -27.99 -40.67
CA GLU A 971 45.09 -26.93 -41.10
C GLU A 971 46.54 -27.45 -41.17
N LYS A 972 46.95 -28.26 -40.18
CA LYS A 972 48.27 -28.89 -40.16
C LYS A 972 48.45 -29.90 -41.30
N TYR A 973 47.44 -30.69 -41.62
CA TYR A 973 47.47 -31.62 -42.75
C TYR A 973 47.45 -30.88 -44.10
N GLU A 974 46.67 -29.81 -44.23
CA GLU A 974 46.63 -28.96 -45.42
C GLU A 974 47.97 -28.28 -45.67
N SER A 975 48.59 -27.74 -44.62
CA SER A 975 49.94 -27.16 -44.68
C SER A 975 51.02 -28.20 -45.07
N ARG A 976 50.85 -29.46 -44.67
CA ARG A 976 51.73 -30.56 -45.12
C ARG A 976 51.46 -30.92 -46.57
N LEU A 977 50.19 -30.98 -46.97
CA LEU A 977 49.77 -31.28 -48.33
C LEU A 977 50.25 -30.21 -49.32
N ALA A 978 50.18 -28.93 -48.96
CA ALA A 978 50.65 -27.83 -49.79
C ALA A 978 52.18 -27.89 -50.02
N ARG A 979 52.96 -28.19 -48.99
CA ARG A 979 54.41 -28.42 -49.12
C ARG A 979 54.73 -29.64 -49.97
N GLU A 980 53.93 -30.70 -49.84
CA GLU A 980 54.07 -31.92 -50.64
C GLU A 980 53.72 -31.68 -52.10
N GLU A 981 52.65 -30.92 -52.39
CA GLU A 981 52.29 -30.47 -53.73
C GLU A 981 53.44 -29.69 -54.36
N GLU A 982 54.03 -28.73 -53.65
CA GLU A 982 55.15 -27.95 -54.15
C GLU A 982 56.39 -28.83 -54.39
N ARG A 983 56.64 -29.83 -53.55
CA ARG A 983 57.72 -30.81 -53.72
C ARG A 983 57.49 -31.68 -54.96
N LEU A 984 56.29 -32.23 -55.11
CA LEU A 984 55.90 -33.07 -56.25
C LEU A 984 56.00 -32.26 -57.55
N ARG A 985 55.46 -31.04 -57.56
CA ARG A 985 55.57 -30.12 -58.71
C ARG A 985 57.03 -29.88 -59.09
N ARG A 986 57.91 -29.59 -58.13
CA ARG A 986 59.36 -29.43 -58.37
C ARG A 986 60.01 -30.71 -58.93
N GLN A 987 59.69 -31.87 -58.37
CA GLN A 987 60.23 -33.16 -58.84
C GLN A 987 59.80 -33.47 -60.28
N PHE A 988 58.53 -33.24 -60.62
CA PHE A 988 58.03 -33.44 -61.98
C PHE A 988 58.60 -32.42 -62.98
N THR A 989 58.80 -31.16 -62.58
CA THR A 989 59.52 -30.18 -63.43
C THR A 989 60.96 -30.59 -63.69
N MET A 990 61.66 -31.13 -62.69
CA MET A 990 63.04 -31.61 -62.84
C MET A 990 63.13 -32.87 -63.72
N LEU A 991 62.14 -33.76 -63.63
CA LEU A 991 61.98 -34.92 -64.52
C LEU A 991 61.73 -34.51 -65.97
N GLU A 992 60.86 -33.53 -66.22
CA GLU A 992 60.65 -32.93 -67.55
C GLU A 992 61.95 -32.36 -68.13
N GLN A 993 62.71 -31.62 -67.32
CA GLN A 993 64.01 -31.07 -67.74
C GLN A 993 65.03 -32.17 -68.09
N MET A 994 65.18 -33.19 -67.24
CA MET A 994 66.08 -34.32 -67.49
C MET A 994 65.66 -35.14 -68.73
N MET A 995 64.36 -35.34 -68.95
CA MET A 995 63.88 -36.01 -70.17
C MET A 995 64.07 -35.15 -71.42
N GLY A 996 64.03 -33.82 -71.30
CA GLY A 996 64.35 -32.90 -72.38
C GLY A 996 65.81 -32.99 -72.80
N GLU A 997 66.71 -33.05 -71.82
CA GLU A 997 68.14 -33.29 -72.05
C GLU A 997 68.39 -34.68 -72.67
N HIS A 998 67.64 -35.70 -72.25
CA HIS A 998 67.69 -37.05 -72.82
C HIS A 998 67.16 -37.15 -74.25
N GLN A 999 66.07 -36.45 -74.59
CA GLN A 999 65.58 -36.36 -75.98
C GLN A 999 66.55 -35.57 -76.87
N ASN A 1000 67.15 -34.50 -76.37
CA ASN A 1000 68.18 -33.75 -77.09
C ASN A 1000 69.44 -34.59 -77.32
N THR A 1001 69.89 -35.38 -76.34
CA THR A 1001 71.01 -36.33 -76.53
C THR A 1001 70.65 -37.46 -77.48
N LEU A 1002 69.40 -37.96 -77.49
CA LEU A 1002 68.92 -38.92 -78.49
C LEU A 1002 68.86 -38.31 -79.89
N LEU A 1003 68.42 -37.05 -80.05
CA LEU A 1003 68.45 -36.34 -81.33
C LEU A 1003 69.88 -36.10 -81.80
N GLN A 1004 70.81 -35.76 -80.91
CA GLN A 1004 72.24 -35.68 -81.22
C GLN A 1004 72.80 -37.05 -81.64
N LEU A 1005 72.51 -38.13 -80.90
CA LEU A 1005 72.90 -39.49 -81.26
C LEU A 1005 72.32 -39.91 -82.62
N ASN A 1006 71.05 -39.60 -82.90
CA ASN A 1006 70.41 -39.94 -84.16
C ASN A 1006 70.96 -39.10 -85.32
N SER A 1007 71.32 -37.84 -85.08
CA SER A 1007 72.04 -37.01 -86.07
C SER A 1007 73.45 -37.54 -86.34
N THR A 1008 74.17 -38.04 -85.33
CA THR A 1008 75.47 -38.70 -85.51
C THR A 1008 75.34 -40.05 -86.23
N LEU A 1009 74.29 -40.83 -85.96
CA LEU A 1009 73.99 -42.06 -86.69
C LEU A 1009 73.62 -41.77 -88.15
N SER A 1010 72.81 -40.75 -88.41
CA SER A 1010 72.44 -40.33 -89.78
C SER A 1010 73.67 -39.82 -90.55
N ALA A 1011 74.54 -39.03 -89.92
CA ALA A 1011 75.81 -38.60 -90.51
C ALA A 1011 76.78 -39.77 -90.76
N MET A 1012 76.82 -40.78 -89.88
CA MET A 1012 77.57 -42.02 -90.12
C MET A 1012 76.95 -42.85 -91.26
N THR A 1013 75.63 -42.85 -91.40
CA THR A 1013 74.91 -43.57 -92.46
C THR A 1013 75.11 -42.89 -93.83
N ASP A 1014 75.17 -41.56 -93.88
CA ASP A 1014 75.49 -40.80 -95.09
C ASP A 1014 76.98 -40.87 -95.46
N MET A 1015 77.90 -40.91 -94.47
CA MET A 1015 79.31 -41.20 -94.74
C MET A 1015 79.54 -42.61 -95.30
N LEU A 1016 78.75 -43.61 -94.88
CA LEU A 1016 78.81 -44.98 -95.42
C LEU A 1016 78.20 -45.10 -96.83
N ARG A 1017 77.31 -44.18 -97.24
CA ARG A 1017 76.78 -44.10 -98.61
C ARG A 1017 77.64 -43.28 -99.57
N SER A 1018 78.46 -42.35 -99.07
CA SER A 1018 79.39 -41.55 -99.87
C SER A 1018 80.69 -42.29 -100.27
N ASN A 1019 80.90 -43.52 -99.82
CA ASN A 1019 82.12 -44.31 -100.08
C ASN A 1019 81.86 -45.59 -100.90
N ARG A 1020 80.83 -45.58 -101.75
CA ARG A 1020 80.57 -46.61 -102.77
C ARG A 1020 80.27 -46.00 -104.13
#